data_AF-A0A2V7BXH6-F1
#
_entry.id   AF-A0A2V7BXH6-F1
#
_cell.length_a   1.000
_cell.length_b   1.000
_cell.length_c   1.000
_cell.angle_alpha   90.00
_cell.angle_beta   90.00
_cell.angle_gamma   90.00
#
_symmetry.space_group_name_H-M   'P 1'
#
loop_
_entity.id
_entity.type
_entity.pdbx_description
1 polymer ?
#
loop_
_entity_poly.entity_id
_entity_poly.type
_entity_poly.pdbx_seq_one_letter_code
_entity_poly.pdbx_strand_id
1 'polypeptide(L)'
;MRALMLGLLLAGAWLGAPRSTAALSVQEAILRATPAVVLITTEVGGEVTLNCGRGPITVSPAPFVETGTGWFVDGRGFVITNAHVVDPAYRLPPWVTHELKKKAIDQACVEPQLKARGLMRGNKPDVEEEMRRAATSLALANAKLEVQSQITVLLSSGTKLKAEVKKFSPPPRVDSTGQPAPDFGRDLALLRVPDGLYPAIGLSKRDPQIGDPVHILGFPGVLLAHELLNQSVRLEATATNGAVSGLQMDAKGQDLIQTDAAAAHGNSGGPAITNDSTLVGVMQFVSLSSSGALVQGYNFLIPAKDVAKFLQGTEVTTPGDSKFNPVWVAGIELLMAQRYKAAAAKLEEANTLVPNLAVVKRALAEAEEKVQHPPPQPFPWAWATLGVTLLSVGTYGGMWGKRWWKTRFRVTPTQVIAFIERGLNPVLLDVRTKAEFETSPLKLPGSIRLAPEEAERAPLNLEPEQMIVTYCTSPEEQQSERVTQVLRQRGFKNVRILRGGLGGWTNARLPVEGKSALPSIGLELYKNLSLGDIERRRFKQGDVIFKEGDDAHDEAYVIHAGTVEIRRNFDGTERVLNRIGEGLPLGEIGLFRKGPRSATAVAAEDVELLVIKDERLEWLVRNRPQLALELLKRLSNLVVATDQERAGAVR
;
A
#
# COMPACT_ATOMS: atom_id res chain seq x y z
N MET A 1 27.59 9.80 21.92
CA MET A 1 28.53 9.28 20.90
C MET A 1 28.40 7.77 20.60
N ARG A 2 27.74 6.95 21.43
CA ARG A 2 27.57 5.50 21.17
C ARG A 2 26.35 5.10 20.31
N ALA A 3 25.47 6.03 19.96
CA ALA A 3 24.28 5.76 19.14
C ALA A 3 24.49 5.91 17.61
N LEU A 4 25.61 6.50 17.17
CA LEU A 4 25.90 6.73 15.75
C LEU A 4 26.70 5.60 15.07
N MET A 5 27.30 4.69 15.85
CA MET A 5 28.10 3.59 15.30
C MET A 5 27.30 2.33 14.97
N LEU A 6 26.05 2.21 15.44
CA LEU A 6 25.20 1.05 15.13
C LEU A 6 24.49 1.16 13.77
N GLY A 7 24.42 2.36 13.18
CA GLY A 7 23.79 2.59 11.88
C GLY A 7 24.70 2.28 10.66
N LEU A 8 26.02 2.23 10.85
CA LEU A 8 26.97 1.99 9.76
C LEU A 8 27.33 0.51 9.56
N LEU A 9 27.03 -0.37 10.51
CA LEU A 9 27.29 -1.81 10.39
C LEU A 9 26.19 -2.58 9.64
N LEU A 10 25.01 -1.98 9.42
CA LEU A 10 23.92 -2.57 8.64
C LEU A 10 23.97 -2.20 7.14
N ALA A 11 24.80 -1.24 6.74
CA ALA A 11 24.96 -0.82 5.34
C ALA A 11 26.03 -1.62 4.57
N GLY A 12 26.89 -2.39 5.27
CA GLY A 12 28.00 -3.13 4.66
C GLY A 12 27.69 -4.57 4.24
N ALA A 13 26.52 -5.11 4.58
CA ALA A 13 26.18 -6.52 4.34
C ALA A 13 25.42 -6.79 3.02
N TRP A 14 25.28 -5.78 2.15
CA TRP A 14 24.55 -5.87 0.88
C TRP A 14 25.47 -5.86 -0.36
N LEU A 15 26.75 -6.15 -0.20
CA LEU A 15 27.70 -6.28 -1.32
C LEU A 15 28.39 -7.64 -1.21
N GLY A 16 27.82 -8.66 -1.88
CA GLY A 16 28.51 -9.93 -2.07
C GLY A 16 27.74 -11.20 -1.71
N ALA A 17 26.40 -11.19 -1.70
CA ALA A 17 25.70 -12.45 -1.89
C ALA A 17 26.05 -12.95 -3.31
N PRO A 18 26.62 -14.15 -3.50
CA PRO A 18 26.70 -14.74 -4.83
C PRO A 18 25.28 -14.75 -5.38
N ARG A 19 25.10 -14.26 -6.63
CA ARG A 19 23.84 -14.49 -7.36
C ARG A 19 23.66 -16.01 -7.39
N SER A 20 22.82 -16.56 -6.51
CA SER A 20 22.24 -17.86 -6.78
C SER A 20 21.58 -17.70 -8.14
N THR A 21 21.92 -18.54 -9.10
CA THR A 21 21.12 -18.70 -10.33
C THR A 21 19.69 -18.88 -9.87
N ALA A 22 18.89 -17.81 -9.93
CA ALA A 22 17.51 -17.87 -9.48
C ALA A 22 16.85 -18.96 -10.32
N ALA A 23 16.15 -19.88 -9.67
CA ALA A 23 15.40 -20.90 -10.40
C ALA A 23 14.50 -20.18 -11.41
N LEU A 24 14.48 -20.66 -12.65
CA LEU A 24 13.68 -20.04 -13.70
C LEU A 24 12.22 -20.02 -13.23
N SER A 25 11.52 -18.94 -13.58
CA SER A 25 10.06 -18.95 -13.43
C SER A 25 9.44 -20.00 -14.35
N VAL A 26 8.28 -20.54 -13.99
CA VAL A 26 7.54 -21.49 -14.85
C VAL A 26 7.29 -20.90 -16.25
N GLN A 27 6.93 -19.61 -16.30
CA GLN A 27 6.73 -18.90 -17.57
C GLN A 27 8.01 -18.88 -18.41
N GLU A 28 9.15 -18.61 -17.80
CA GLU A 28 10.43 -18.57 -18.49
C GLU A 28 10.84 -19.95 -19.01
N ALA A 29 10.66 -21.01 -18.23
CA ALA A 29 10.93 -22.39 -18.66
C ALA A 29 10.09 -22.78 -19.89
N ILE A 30 8.79 -22.47 -19.86
CA ILE A 30 7.87 -22.73 -20.98
C ILE A 30 8.29 -21.91 -22.21
N LEU A 31 8.59 -20.62 -22.06
CA LEU A 31 8.98 -19.76 -23.19
C LEU A 31 10.29 -20.19 -23.83
N ARG A 32 11.25 -20.70 -23.05
CA ARG A 32 12.53 -21.23 -23.57
C ARG A 32 12.33 -22.48 -24.43
N ALA A 33 11.42 -23.38 -24.05
CA ALA A 33 11.21 -24.66 -24.72
C ALA A 33 10.18 -24.63 -25.87
N THR A 34 9.13 -23.81 -25.75
CA THR A 34 7.99 -23.78 -26.70
C THR A 34 8.39 -23.64 -28.18
N PRO A 35 9.40 -22.81 -28.58
CA PRO A 35 9.78 -22.69 -29.98
C PRO A 35 10.19 -24.01 -30.65
N ALA A 36 10.70 -24.97 -29.87
CA ALA A 36 11.15 -26.28 -30.37
C ALA A 36 10.01 -27.29 -30.58
N VAL A 37 8.80 -26.99 -30.10
CA VAL A 37 7.64 -27.89 -30.16
C VAL A 37 6.91 -27.69 -31.49
N VAL A 38 6.54 -28.81 -32.11
CA VAL A 38 6.00 -28.86 -33.47
C VAL A 38 4.78 -29.77 -33.55
N LEU A 39 3.86 -29.45 -34.46
CA LEU A 39 2.72 -30.31 -34.77
C LEU A 39 3.17 -31.33 -35.82
N ILE A 40 2.94 -32.61 -35.54
CA ILE A 40 3.20 -33.71 -36.47
C ILE A 40 1.88 -34.12 -37.09
N THR A 41 1.82 -34.15 -38.42
CA THR A 41 0.68 -34.65 -39.16
C THR A 41 1.13 -35.78 -40.06
N THR A 42 0.49 -36.93 -39.91
CA THR A 42 0.72 -38.12 -40.70
C THR A 42 -0.50 -38.35 -41.58
N GLU A 43 -0.30 -38.31 -42.89
CA GLU A 43 -1.38 -38.45 -43.86
C GLU A 43 -1.14 -39.69 -44.73
N VAL A 44 -2.17 -40.51 -44.87
CA VAL A 44 -2.19 -41.68 -45.74
C VAL A 44 -3.40 -41.57 -46.65
N GLY A 45 -3.14 -41.19 -47.89
CA GLY A 45 -4.12 -41.17 -48.98
C GLY A 45 -3.78 -42.23 -50.02
N GLY A 46 -4.48 -42.17 -51.15
CA GLY A 46 -4.22 -43.05 -52.26
C GLY A 46 -5.43 -43.25 -53.17
N GLU A 47 -5.20 -43.87 -54.31
CA GLU A 47 -6.28 -44.26 -55.21
C GLU A 47 -6.70 -45.70 -54.93
N VAL A 48 -8.02 -45.93 -54.85
CA VAL A 48 -8.59 -47.25 -54.67
C VAL A 48 -9.37 -47.62 -55.92
N THR A 49 -8.95 -48.70 -56.57
CA THR A 49 -9.66 -49.31 -57.69
C THR A 49 -10.44 -50.52 -57.19
N LEU A 50 -11.76 -50.50 -57.34
CA LEU A 50 -12.67 -51.55 -56.86
C LEU A 50 -13.80 -51.80 -57.87
N ASN A 51 -14.60 -52.84 -57.68
CA ASN A 51 -15.74 -53.15 -58.56
C ASN A 51 -17.01 -53.35 -57.73
N CYS A 52 -17.99 -52.47 -57.93
CA CYS A 52 -19.30 -52.54 -57.27
C CYS A 52 -20.33 -53.40 -58.05
N GLY A 53 -19.88 -54.25 -58.98
CA GLY A 53 -20.72 -55.10 -59.83
C GLY A 53 -21.03 -54.53 -61.23
N ARG A 54 -20.44 -53.38 -61.59
CA ARG A 54 -20.64 -52.71 -62.90
C ARG A 54 -19.34 -52.45 -63.68
N GLY A 55 -18.23 -53.06 -63.24
CA GLY A 55 -16.90 -52.83 -63.78
C GLY A 55 -15.97 -52.12 -62.79
N PRO A 56 -14.67 -52.00 -63.13
CA PRO A 56 -13.69 -51.33 -62.28
C PRO A 56 -13.97 -49.82 -62.19
N ILE A 57 -13.90 -49.29 -60.98
CA ILE A 57 -14.08 -47.87 -60.64
C ILE A 57 -12.90 -47.46 -59.75
N THR A 58 -12.26 -46.35 -60.07
CA THR A 58 -11.18 -45.77 -59.28
C THR A 58 -11.67 -44.53 -58.56
N VAL A 59 -11.45 -44.46 -57.25
CA VAL A 59 -11.79 -43.31 -56.41
C VAL A 59 -10.62 -42.93 -55.51
N SER A 60 -10.53 -41.65 -55.16
CA SER A 60 -9.59 -41.15 -54.16
C SER A 60 -10.37 -40.80 -52.88
N PRO A 61 -10.43 -41.71 -51.89
CA PRO A 61 -11.11 -41.46 -50.63
C PRO A 61 -10.39 -40.39 -49.81
N ALA A 62 -11.14 -39.72 -48.92
CA ALA A 62 -10.55 -38.79 -47.96
C ALA A 62 -9.43 -39.48 -47.16
N PRO A 63 -8.23 -38.86 -47.08
CA PRO A 63 -7.07 -39.51 -46.49
C PRO A 63 -7.30 -39.80 -45.00
N PHE A 64 -6.58 -40.81 -44.52
CA PHE A 64 -6.43 -41.01 -43.09
C PHE A 64 -5.41 -40.00 -42.56
N VAL A 65 -5.78 -39.22 -41.55
CA VAL A 65 -4.91 -38.21 -40.94
C VAL A 65 -4.80 -38.52 -39.45
N GLU A 66 -3.57 -38.69 -38.98
CA GLU A 66 -3.21 -38.76 -37.58
C GLU A 66 -2.44 -37.49 -37.20
N THR A 67 -2.71 -36.95 -36.02
CA THR A 67 -2.01 -35.75 -35.53
C THR A 67 -1.43 -36.00 -34.15
N GLY A 68 -0.21 -35.55 -33.94
CA GLY A 68 0.45 -35.59 -32.63
C GLY A 68 1.40 -34.43 -32.45
N THR A 69 2.11 -34.44 -31.34
CA THR A 69 3.14 -33.45 -31.04
C THR A 69 4.52 -34.07 -31.25
N GLY A 70 5.49 -33.26 -31.63
CA GLY A 70 6.91 -33.60 -31.56
C GLY A 70 7.72 -32.40 -31.09
N TRP A 71 9.03 -32.59 -30.95
CA TRP A 71 9.94 -31.49 -30.71
C TRP A 71 11.30 -31.74 -31.34
N PHE A 72 11.99 -30.65 -31.68
CA PHE A 72 13.38 -30.73 -32.11
C PHE A 72 14.29 -31.14 -30.94
N VAL A 73 14.94 -32.28 -31.08
CA VAL A 73 15.92 -32.78 -30.11
C VAL A 73 17.30 -32.19 -30.35
N ASP A 74 17.58 -31.70 -31.56
CA ASP A 74 18.73 -30.86 -31.87
C ASP A 74 18.39 -29.80 -32.94
N GLY A 75 19.25 -28.80 -33.06
CA GLY A 75 19.05 -27.68 -33.95
C GLY A 75 19.39 -27.95 -35.42
N ARG A 76 19.80 -29.17 -35.77
CA ARG A 76 20.10 -29.57 -37.16
C ARG A 76 18.85 -30.06 -37.89
N GLY A 77 17.77 -30.35 -37.16
CA GLY A 77 16.47 -30.76 -37.71
C GLY A 77 16.11 -32.22 -37.43
N PHE A 78 16.59 -32.76 -36.31
CA PHE A 78 16.12 -34.02 -35.77
C PHE A 78 14.95 -33.79 -34.81
N VAL A 79 13.86 -34.52 -35.01
CA VAL A 79 12.61 -34.37 -34.23
C VAL A 79 12.27 -35.70 -33.57
N ILE A 80 11.87 -35.67 -32.30
CA ILE A 80 11.29 -36.84 -31.62
C ILE A 80 9.78 -36.67 -31.54
N THR A 81 9.05 -37.78 -31.70
CA THR A 81 7.62 -37.92 -31.44
C THR A 81 7.33 -39.37 -31.01
N ASN A 82 6.07 -39.71 -30.72
CA ASN A 82 5.70 -41.10 -30.52
C ASN A 82 5.67 -41.89 -31.83
N ALA A 83 6.01 -43.16 -31.76
CA ALA A 83 5.98 -44.03 -32.93
C ALA A 83 4.56 -44.21 -33.48
N HIS A 84 3.54 -44.32 -32.62
CA HIS A 84 2.15 -44.47 -33.09
C HIS A 84 1.64 -43.28 -33.92
N VAL A 85 2.20 -42.07 -33.72
CA VAL A 85 1.83 -40.88 -34.49
C VAL A 85 2.25 -41.01 -35.95
N VAL A 86 3.39 -41.68 -36.21
CA VAL A 86 3.97 -41.81 -37.56
C VAL A 86 3.80 -43.20 -38.16
N ASP A 87 3.43 -44.19 -37.35
CA ASP A 87 3.20 -45.58 -37.74
C ASP A 87 2.25 -45.73 -38.95
N PRO A 88 1.13 -44.98 -39.03
CA PRO A 88 0.22 -45.06 -40.16
C PRO A 88 0.90 -44.82 -41.51
N ALA A 89 1.80 -43.85 -41.63
CA ALA A 89 2.52 -43.59 -42.88
C ALA A 89 3.80 -44.40 -43.05
N TYR A 90 4.45 -44.80 -41.94
CA TYR A 90 5.75 -45.46 -41.98
C TYR A 90 5.66 -46.97 -42.24
N ARG A 91 4.88 -47.71 -41.44
CA ARG A 91 4.71 -49.17 -41.61
C ARG A 91 3.44 -49.55 -42.35
N LEU A 92 2.49 -48.62 -42.51
CA LEU A 92 1.19 -48.85 -43.18
C LEU A 92 0.46 -50.08 -42.63
N PRO A 93 0.09 -50.07 -41.33
CA PRO A 93 -0.55 -51.22 -40.71
C PRO A 93 -1.89 -51.56 -41.41
N PRO A 94 -2.29 -52.85 -41.45
CA PRO A 94 -3.44 -53.29 -42.26
C PRO A 94 -4.74 -52.53 -41.99
N TRP A 95 -5.00 -52.14 -40.74
CA TRP A 95 -6.20 -51.40 -40.37
C TRP A 95 -6.34 -50.04 -41.08
N VAL A 96 -5.24 -49.34 -41.37
CA VAL A 96 -5.26 -48.07 -42.12
C VAL A 96 -5.71 -48.32 -43.56
N THR A 97 -5.14 -49.33 -44.20
CA THR A 97 -5.52 -49.70 -45.58
C THR A 97 -6.95 -50.22 -45.66
N HIS A 98 -7.42 -50.95 -44.64
CA HIS A 98 -8.81 -51.39 -44.52
C HIS A 98 -9.76 -50.19 -44.40
N GLU A 99 -9.40 -49.19 -43.59
CA GLU A 99 -10.22 -48.00 -43.42
C GLU A 99 -10.31 -47.18 -44.72
N LEU A 100 -9.20 -47.02 -45.45
CA LEU A 100 -9.21 -46.37 -46.77
C LEU A 100 -10.07 -47.12 -47.78
N LYS A 101 -9.96 -48.46 -47.83
CA LYS A 101 -10.81 -49.30 -48.69
C LYS A 101 -12.29 -49.17 -48.31
N LYS A 102 -12.62 -49.14 -47.02
CA LYS A 102 -14.00 -48.94 -46.53
C LYS A 102 -14.55 -47.58 -46.96
N LYS A 103 -13.79 -46.51 -46.79
CA LYS A 103 -14.16 -45.16 -47.28
C LYS A 103 -14.36 -45.14 -48.79
N ALA A 104 -13.49 -45.81 -49.54
CA ALA A 104 -13.63 -45.92 -50.99
C ALA A 104 -14.90 -46.70 -51.41
N ILE A 105 -15.24 -47.78 -50.70
CA ILE A 105 -16.47 -48.55 -50.93
C ILE A 105 -17.71 -47.68 -50.64
N ASP A 106 -17.70 -46.93 -49.54
CA ASP A 106 -18.78 -46.00 -49.22
C ASP A 106 -18.98 -44.98 -50.34
N GLN A 107 -17.90 -44.32 -50.78
CA GLN A 107 -17.93 -43.30 -51.83
C GLN A 107 -18.31 -43.86 -53.22
N ALA A 108 -17.77 -45.02 -53.61
CA ALA A 108 -17.94 -45.57 -54.95
C ALA A 108 -19.20 -46.44 -55.11
N CYS A 109 -19.59 -47.19 -54.07
CA CYS A 109 -20.66 -48.18 -54.15
C CYS A 109 -21.93 -47.74 -53.40
N VAL A 110 -21.81 -47.12 -52.23
CA VAL A 110 -22.96 -46.85 -51.33
C VAL A 110 -23.61 -45.50 -51.63
N GLU A 111 -22.82 -44.42 -51.69
CA GLU A 111 -23.34 -43.07 -51.94
C GLU A 111 -24.12 -42.93 -53.25
N PRO A 112 -23.70 -43.50 -54.39
CA PRO A 112 -24.49 -43.42 -55.62
C PRO A 112 -25.83 -44.15 -55.52
N GLN A 113 -25.90 -45.26 -54.76
CA GLN A 113 -27.14 -46.01 -54.54
C GLN A 113 -28.09 -45.27 -53.60
N LEU A 114 -27.57 -44.62 -52.56
CA LEU A 114 -28.34 -43.73 -51.69
C LEU A 114 -28.95 -42.58 -52.49
N LYS A 115 -28.13 -41.89 -53.29
CA LYS A 115 -28.59 -40.79 -54.17
C LYS A 115 -29.64 -41.25 -55.18
N ALA A 116 -29.46 -42.41 -55.79
CA ALA A 116 -30.45 -42.99 -56.72
C ALA A 116 -31.80 -43.30 -56.05
N ARG A 117 -31.81 -43.52 -54.73
CA ARG A 117 -33.03 -43.72 -53.92
C ARG A 117 -33.55 -42.43 -53.28
N GLY A 118 -32.97 -41.26 -53.61
CA GLY A 118 -33.33 -39.97 -53.00
C GLY A 118 -32.97 -39.87 -51.51
N LEU A 119 -32.04 -40.71 -51.04
CA LEU A 119 -31.58 -40.73 -49.65
C LEU A 119 -30.24 -40.00 -49.52
N MET A 120 -30.10 -39.24 -48.44
CA MET A 120 -28.82 -38.67 -48.02
C MET A 120 -28.18 -39.55 -46.94
N ARG A 121 -26.86 -39.44 -46.76
CA ARG A 121 -26.12 -40.16 -45.73
C ARG A 121 -26.69 -39.85 -44.34
N GLY A 122 -26.88 -40.88 -43.52
CA GLY A 122 -27.48 -40.74 -42.18
C GLY A 122 -29.01 -40.61 -42.13
N ASN A 123 -29.72 -40.43 -43.27
CA ASN A 123 -31.19 -40.38 -43.27
C ASN A 123 -31.83 -41.70 -42.81
N LYS A 124 -31.23 -42.84 -43.19
CA LYS A 124 -31.65 -44.19 -42.81
C LYS A 124 -30.42 -45.07 -42.52
N PRO A 125 -29.92 -45.07 -41.28
CA PRO A 125 -28.70 -45.78 -40.91
C PRO A 125 -28.75 -47.28 -41.18
N ASP A 126 -29.89 -47.94 -40.92
CA ASP A 126 -30.04 -49.38 -41.11
C ASP A 126 -29.91 -49.79 -42.59
N VAL A 127 -30.53 -49.01 -43.47
CA VAL A 127 -30.49 -49.26 -44.93
C VAL A 127 -29.09 -48.94 -45.49
N GLU A 128 -28.45 -47.88 -44.98
CA GLU A 128 -27.06 -47.54 -45.33
C GLU A 128 -26.11 -48.67 -44.91
N GLU A 129 -26.27 -49.20 -43.70
CA GLU A 129 -25.43 -50.28 -43.18
C GLU A 129 -25.66 -51.61 -43.93
N GLU A 130 -26.90 -51.94 -44.29
CA GLU A 130 -27.20 -53.09 -45.15
C GLU A 130 -26.53 -52.97 -46.53
N MET A 131 -26.66 -51.81 -47.17
CA MET A 131 -26.00 -51.52 -48.45
C MET A 131 -24.47 -51.56 -48.32
N ARG A 132 -23.91 -51.00 -47.24
CA ARG A 132 -22.47 -51.05 -46.96
C ARG A 132 -21.98 -52.48 -46.81
N ARG A 133 -22.69 -53.34 -46.08
CA ARG A 133 -22.33 -54.76 -45.92
C ARG A 133 -22.34 -55.48 -47.27
N ALA A 134 -23.38 -55.29 -48.07
CA ALA A 134 -23.48 -55.89 -49.40
C ALA A 134 -22.34 -55.39 -50.32
N ALA A 135 -22.11 -54.09 -50.40
CA ALA A 135 -21.03 -53.50 -51.18
C ALA A 135 -19.64 -53.98 -50.71
N THR A 136 -19.43 -54.09 -49.39
CA THR A 136 -18.16 -54.57 -48.81
C THR A 136 -17.86 -56.02 -49.20
N SER A 137 -18.86 -56.90 -49.13
CA SER A 137 -18.68 -58.31 -49.52
C SER A 137 -18.26 -58.49 -50.99
N LEU A 138 -18.68 -57.58 -51.87
CA LEU A 138 -18.41 -57.64 -53.31
C LEU A 138 -17.08 -56.96 -53.67
N ALA A 139 -16.85 -55.77 -53.14
CA ALA A 139 -15.77 -54.88 -53.59
C ALA A 139 -14.47 -55.08 -52.81
N LEU A 140 -14.51 -55.47 -51.54
CA LEU A 140 -13.33 -55.49 -50.67
C LEU A 140 -12.27 -56.49 -51.14
N ALA A 141 -12.69 -57.68 -51.61
CA ALA A 141 -11.78 -58.72 -52.08
C ALA A 141 -10.99 -58.31 -53.34
N ASN A 142 -11.56 -57.45 -54.18
CA ASN A 142 -10.96 -57.01 -55.45
C ASN A 142 -10.38 -55.59 -55.39
N ALA A 143 -10.45 -54.94 -54.23
CA ALA A 143 -9.99 -53.56 -54.06
C ALA A 143 -8.45 -53.48 -54.07
N LYS A 144 -7.91 -52.86 -55.12
CA LYS A 144 -6.49 -52.50 -55.26
C LYS A 144 -6.30 -51.07 -54.75
N LEU A 145 -5.31 -50.87 -53.88
CA LEU A 145 -5.00 -49.58 -53.27
C LEU A 145 -3.59 -49.16 -53.67
N GLU A 146 -3.46 -48.00 -54.29
CA GLU A 146 -2.19 -47.31 -54.57
C GLU A 146 -1.97 -46.24 -53.51
N VAL A 147 -1.15 -46.55 -52.51
CA VAL A 147 -0.96 -45.72 -51.32
C VAL A 147 -0.02 -44.55 -51.60
N GLN A 148 -0.38 -43.38 -51.09
CA GLN A 148 0.49 -42.21 -50.96
C GLN A 148 0.52 -41.80 -49.49
N SER A 149 1.69 -41.90 -48.85
CA SER A 149 1.85 -41.53 -47.44
C SER A 149 2.88 -40.41 -47.28
N GLN A 150 2.61 -39.52 -46.32
CA GLN A 150 3.50 -38.41 -45.99
C GLN A 150 3.47 -38.09 -44.50
N ILE A 151 4.64 -37.76 -43.95
CA ILE A 151 4.80 -37.23 -42.60
C ILE A 151 5.25 -35.79 -42.74
N THR A 152 4.53 -34.87 -42.09
CA THR A 152 4.82 -33.44 -42.12
C THR A 152 5.02 -32.92 -40.70
N VAL A 153 6.08 -32.15 -40.51
CA VAL A 153 6.33 -31.34 -39.32
C VAL A 153 5.90 -29.91 -39.59
N LEU A 154 4.98 -29.38 -38.77
CA LEU A 154 4.48 -28.02 -38.87
C LEU A 154 5.09 -27.17 -37.75
N LEU A 155 5.79 -26.12 -38.16
CA LEU A 155 6.31 -25.10 -37.26
C LEU A 155 5.22 -24.11 -36.86
N SER A 156 5.41 -23.43 -35.72
CA SER A 156 4.56 -22.30 -35.30
C SER A 156 4.50 -21.13 -36.29
N SER A 157 5.46 -21.04 -37.21
CA SER A 157 5.46 -20.08 -38.33
C SER A 157 4.45 -20.43 -39.44
N GLY A 158 3.85 -21.62 -39.42
CA GLY A 158 3.05 -22.18 -40.51
C GLY A 158 3.86 -22.90 -41.57
N THR A 159 5.20 -22.94 -41.44
CA THR A 159 6.07 -23.70 -42.36
C THR A 159 5.82 -25.20 -42.21
N LYS A 160 5.58 -25.87 -43.36
CA LYS A 160 5.41 -27.32 -43.44
C LYS A 160 6.70 -27.96 -43.95
N LEU A 161 7.24 -28.92 -43.19
CA LEU A 161 8.48 -29.62 -43.52
C LEU A 161 8.18 -31.11 -43.70
N LYS A 162 8.55 -31.67 -44.85
CA LYS A 162 8.47 -33.12 -45.06
C LYS A 162 9.47 -33.82 -44.15
N ALA A 163 9.06 -34.90 -43.50
CA ALA A 163 9.88 -35.64 -42.55
C ALA A 163 10.10 -37.08 -42.99
N GLU A 164 11.28 -37.62 -42.66
CA GLU A 164 11.62 -39.03 -42.84
C GLU A 164 11.90 -39.69 -41.50
N VAL A 165 11.45 -40.94 -41.32
CA VAL A 165 11.77 -41.72 -40.12
C VAL A 165 13.20 -42.25 -40.21
N LYS A 166 14.07 -41.87 -39.27
CA LYS A 166 15.46 -42.35 -39.17
C LYS A 166 15.65 -43.46 -38.14
N LYS A 167 14.82 -43.47 -37.10
CA LYS A 167 14.81 -44.54 -36.10
C LYS A 167 13.40 -44.73 -35.56
N PHE A 168 13.02 -45.97 -35.28
CA PHE A 168 11.66 -46.32 -34.88
C PHE A 168 11.66 -47.38 -33.78
N SER A 169 10.90 -47.15 -32.73
CA SER A 169 10.63 -48.10 -31.65
C SER A 169 9.11 -48.29 -31.54
N PRO A 170 8.57 -49.48 -31.89
CA PRO A 170 7.13 -49.67 -31.98
C PRO A 170 6.39 -49.37 -30.67
N PRO A 171 5.09 -49.01 -30.74
CA PRO A 171 4.29 -48.80 -29.55
C PRO A 171 4.11 -50.08 -28.71
N PRO A 172 3.93 -49.96 -27.38
CA PRO A 172 3.47 -51.06 -26.54
C PRO A 172 2.20 -51.67 -27.11
N ARG A 173 2.23 -52.97 -27.40
CA ARG A 173 1.07 -53.73 -27.86
C ARG A 173 1.01 -55.05 -27.12
N VAL A 174 -0.18 -55.43 -26.70
CA VAL A 174 -0.47 -56.76 -26.18
C VAL A 174 -1.14 -57.58 -27.26
N ASP A 175 -0.85 -58.88 -27.31
CA ASP A 175 -1.54 -59.81 -28.19
C ASP A 175 -2.94 -60.15 -27.65
N SER A 176 -3.68 -61.00 -28.39
CA SER A 176 -5.01 -61.47 -28.00
C SER A 176 -5.04 -62.28 -26.69
N THR A 177 -3.88 -62.69 -26.19
CA THR A 177 -3.73 -63.42 -24.91
C THR A 177 -3.35 -62.49 -23.75
N GLY A 178 -3.18 -61.19 -24.02
CA GLY A 178 -2.77 -60.18 -23.04
C GLY A 178 -1.27 -60.15 -22.76
N GLN A 179 -0.45 -60.89 -23.52
CA GLN A 179 1.01 -60.86 -23.38
C GLN A 179 1.63 -59.76 -24.25
N PRO A 180 2.77 -59.16 -23.84
CA PRO A 180 3.49 -58.20 -24.66
C PRO A 180 3.85 -58.78 -26.03
N ALA A 181 3.48 -58.09 -27.11
CA ALA A 181 3.79 -58.49 -28.47
C ALA A 181 5.32 -58.58 -28.70
N PRO A 182 5.79 -59.42 -29.64
CA PRO A 182 7.21 -59.56 -29.94
C PRO A 182 7.91 -58.24 -30.28
N ASP A 183 7.21 -57.32 -30.97
CA ASP A 183 7.73 -56.01 -31.37
C ASP A 183 7.47 -54.88 -30.35
N PHE A 184 6.94 -55.19 -29.15
CA PHE A 184 6.65 -54.18 -28.12
C PHE A 184 7.93 -53.39 -27.78
N GLY A 185 7.92 -52.11 -28.15
CA GLY A 185 9.00 -51.15 -27.95
C GLY A 185 8.61 -50.01 -27.02
N ARG A 186 9.30 -48.87 -27.18
CA ARG A 186 9.19 -47.67 -26.34
C ARG A 186 8.25 -46.60 -26.88
N ASP A 187 7.58 -46.85 -28.01
CA ASP A 187 6.74 -45.86 -28.70
C ASP A 187 7.48 -44.55 -29.04
N LEU A 188 8.67 -44.65 -29.63
CA LEU A 188 9.49 -43.49 -29.99
C LEU A 188 9.86 -43.53 -31.47
N ALA A 189 9.77 -42.39 -32.14
CA ALA A 189 10.27 -42.20 -33.49
C ALA A 189 11.21 -40.99 -33.56
N LEU A 190 12.34 -41.17 -34.25
CA LEU A 190 13.25 -40.10 -34.63
C LEU A 190 12.99 -39.75 -36.09
N LEU A 191 12.61 -38.50 -36.34
CA LEU A 191 12.38 -37.94 -37.65
C LEU A 191 13.53 -37.02 -38.07
N ARG A 192 13.73 -36.91 -39.38
CA ARG A 192 14.62 -35.92 -40.00
C ARG A 192 13.80 -35.03 -40.91
N VAL A 193 13.85 -33.72 -40.68
CA VAL A 193 13.38 -32.70 -41.62
C VAL A 193 14.56 -32.14 -42.43
N PRO A 194 14.35 -31.31 -43.47
CA PRO A 194 15.45 -30.68 -44.21
C PRO A 194 16.44 -29.94 -43.31
N ASP A 195 17.68 -29.82 -43.77
CA ASP A 195 18.72 -29.10 -43.04
C ASP A 195 18.33 -27.63 -42.83
N GLY A 196 18.54 -27.14 -41.62
CA GLY A 196 18.17 -25.78 -41.22
C GLY A 196 18.68 -25.45 -39.83
N LEU A 197 18.27 -24.28 -39.33
CA LEU A 197 18.48 -23.89 -37.95
C LEU A 197 17.16 -24.02 -37.20
N TYR A 198 17.16 -24.82 -36.15
CA TYR A 198 15.96 -25.05 -35.34
C TYR A 198 16.24 -24.82 -33.86
N PRO A 199 15.26 -24.31 -33.09
CA PRO A 199 15.28 -24.42 -31.63
C PRO A 199 15.34 -25.88 -31.20
N ALA A 200 15.87 -26.19 -30.02
CA ALA A 200 15.97 -27.56 -29.54
C ALA A 200 15.77 -27.69 -28.03
N ILE A 201 15.26 -28.85 -27.56
CA ILE A 201 15.10 -29.14 -26.12
C ILE A 201 16.14 -30.18 -25.70
N GLY A 202 16.91 -29.84 -24.67
CA GLY A 202 17.87 -30.75 -24.05
C GLY A 202 17.21 -31.77 -23.11
N LEU A 203 17.88 -32.89 -22.89
CA LEU A 203 17.41 -33.92 -21.96
C LEU A 203 17.84 -33.58 -20.53
N SER A 204 16.96 -33.82 -19.56
CA SER A 204 17.35 -33.74 -18.16
C SER A 204 18.38 -34.83 -17.83
N LYS A 205 19.40 -34.46 -17.05
CA LYS A 205 20.41 -35.40 -16.54
C LYS A 205 20.02 -36.02 -15.21
N ARG A 206 18.92 -35.55 -14.60
CA ARG A 206 18.44 -35.98 -13.30
C ARG A 206 17.23 -36.89 -13.50
N ASP A 207 17.17 -37.97 -12.72
CA ASP A 207 15.97 -38.79 -12.66
C ASP A 207 14.81 -38.03 -11.97
N PRO A 208 13.57 -38.18 -12.47
CA PRO A 208 12.40 -37.56 -11.88
C PRO A 208 12.11 -38.13 -10.49
N GLN A 209 11.63 -37.25 -9.61
CA GLN A 209 11.16 -37.57 -8.27
C GLN A 209 9.69 -37.18 -8.15
N ILE A 210 8.94 -37.90 -7.31
CA ILE A 210 7.55 -37.57 -7.00
C ILE A 210 7.49 -36.15 -6.43
N GLY A 211 6.57 -35.33 -6.95
CA GLY A 211 6.43 -33.91 -6.63
C GLY A 211 7.24 -32.96 -7.50
N ASP A 212 8.12 -33.45 -8.38
CA ASP A 212 8.80 -32.60 -9.35
C ASP A 212 7.77 -31.93 -10.28
N PRO A 213 7.92 -30.62 -10.58
CA PRO A 213 7.02 -29.94 -11.49
C PRO A 213 7.19 -30.45 -12.92
N VAL A 214 6.07 -30.61 -13.62
CA VAL A 214 6.00 -31.10 -15.00
C VAL A 214 5.15 -30.17 -15.83
N HIS A 215 5.67 -29.77 -16.99
CA HIS A 215 4.97 -28.96 -17.98
C HIS A 215 4.94 -29.73 -19.30
N ILE A 216 3.76 -30.22 -19.70
CA ILE A 216 3.58 -30.92 -20.99
C ILE A 216 3.32 -29.86 -22.04
N LEU A 217 4.13 -29.84 -23.10
CA LEU A 217 3.97 -28.95 -24.24
C LEU A 217 3.41 -29.72 -25.43
N GLY A 218 2.35 -29.22 -26.06
CA GLY A 218 1.81 -29.85 -27.26
C GLY A 218 0.52 -29.28 -27.82
N PHE A 219 -0.07 -30.03 -28.74
CA PHE A 219 -1.25 -29.66 -29.54
C PHE A 219 -2.43 -30.56 -29.22
N PRO A 220 -3.19 -30.31 -28.13
CA PRO A 220 -4.37 -31.10 -27.81
C PRO A 220 -5.41 -30.97 -28.94
N GLY A 221 -6.04 -32.08 -29.34
CA GLY A 221 -6.97 -32.13 -30.47
C GLY A 221 -8.18 -31.20 -30.32
N VAL A 222 -8.57 -30.87 -29.09
CA VAL A 222 -9.59 -29.84 -28.82
C VAL A 222 -9.19 -28.46 -29.35
N LEU A 223 -7.89 -28.11 -29.34
CA LEU A 223 -7.38 -26.85 -29.89
C LEU A 223 -7.49 -26.83 -31.43
N LEU A 224 -7.22 -27.98 -32.07
CA LEU A 224 -7.27 -28.11 -33.53
C LEU A 224 -8.71 -28.03 -34.07
N ALA A 225 -9.68 -28.53 -33.29
CA ALA A 225 -11.09 -28.58 -33.67
C ALA A 225 -11.95 -27.40 -33.14
N HIS A 226 -11.42 -26.52 -32.29
CA HIS A 226 -12.22 -25.47 -31.64
C HIS A 226 -12.69 -24.38 -32.63
N GLU A 227 -14.01 -24.24 -32.80
CA GLU A 227 -14.60 -23.31 -33.79
C GLU A 227 -14.32 -21.83 -33.50
N LEU A 228 -14.17 -21.45 -32.23
CA LEU A 228 -13.96 -20.05 -31.83
C LEU A 228 -12.50 -19.56 -31.91
N LEU A 229 -11.53 -20.43 -32.23
CA LEU A 229 -10.11 -20.08 -32.27
C LEU A 229 -9.63 -19.75 -33.69
N ASN A 230 -8.90 -18.64 -33.82
CA ASN A 230 -8.24 -18.24 -35.07
C ASN A 230 -7.20 -19.28 -35.51
N GLN A 231 -7.04 -19.47 -36.82
CA GLN A 231 -6.15 -20.48 -37.40
C GLN A 231 -4.68 -20.29 -36.99
N SER A 232 -4.22 -19.06 -36.75
CA SER A 232 -2.86 -18.78 -36.27
C SER A 232 -2.59 -19.31 -34.86
N VAL A 233 -3.61 -19.31 -33.98
CA VAL A 233 -3.50 -19.80 -32.59
C VAL A 233 -3.45 -21.34 -32.55
N ARG A 234 -3.98 -22.02 -33.57
CA ARG A 234 -3.95 -23.49 -33.67
C ARG A 234 -2.58 -24.08 -33.99
N LEU A 235 -1.62 -23.22 -34.38
CA LEU A 235 -0.24 -23.59 -34.70
C LEU A 235 0.74 -23.30 -33.56
N GLU A 236 0.25 -22.83 -32.41
CA GLU A 236 1.07 -22.65 -31.21
C GLU A 236 0.86 -23.80 -30.23
N ALA A 237 1.98 -24.32 -29.71
CA ALA A 237 1.92 -25.32 -28.66
C ALA A 237 1.35 -24.72 -27.37
N THR A 238 0.51 -25.49 -26.70
CA THR A 238 -0.04 -25.17 -25.38
C THR A 238 0.76 -25.87 -24.29
N ALA A 239 0.73 -25.32 -23.08
CA ALA A 239 1.37 -25.91 -21.91
C ALA A 239 0.31 -26.32 -20.89
N THR A 240 0.37 -27.56 -20.40
CA THR A 240 -0.38 -28.01 -19.23
C THR A 240 0.58 -28.28 -18.08
N ASN A 241 0.19 -27.88 -16.88
CA ASN A 241 1.05 -27.94 -15.69
C ASN A 241 0.54 -29.02 -14.74
N GLY A 242 1.48 -29.69 -14.10
CA GLY A 242 1.23 -30.65 -13.02
C GLY A 242 2.55 -31.01 -12.33
N ALA A 243 2.60 -32.19 -11.76
CA ALA A 243 3.77 -32.76 -11.12
C ALA A 243 3.92 -34.24 -11.46
N VAL A 244 5.08 -34.80 -11.13
CA VAL A 244 5.26 -36.25 -11.09
C VAL A 244 4.44 -36.80 -9.91
N SER A 245 3.44 -37.61 -10.22
CA SER A 245 2.53 -38.21 -9.23
C SER A 245 2.99 -39.60 -8.80
N GLY A 246 3.81 -40.27 -9.60
CA GLY A 246 4.29 -41.62 -9.31
C GLY A 246 5.33 -42.10 -10.31
N LEU A 247 6.08 -43.13 -9.92
CA LEU A 247 7.00 -43.85 -10.79
C LEU A 247 6.46 -45.27 -10.92
N GLN A 248 6.12 -45.67 -12.14
CA GLN A 248 5.43 -46.92 -12.45
C GLN A 248 6.25 -47.74 -13.46
N MET A 249 5.80 -48.95 -13.76
CA MET A 249 6.39 -49.79 -14.81
C MET A 249 5.30 -50.32 -15.73
N ASP A 250 5.64 -50.51 -17.01
CA ASP A 250 4.78 -51.19 -17.96
C ASP A 250 4.83 -52.73 -17.82
N ALA A 251 4.06 -53.43 -18.66
CA ALA A 251 4.00 -54.90 -18.66
C ALA A 251 5.33 -55.61 -19.01
N LYS A 252 6.32 -54.89 -19.57
CA LYS A 252 7.68 -55.38 -19.83
C LYS A 252 8.66 -55.00 -18.73
N GLY A 253 8.18 -54.42 -17.61
CA GLY A 253 9.02 -53.98 -16.50
C GLY A 253 9.81 -52.72 -16.84
N GLN A 254 9.33 -51.92 -17.80
CA GLN A 254 10.02 -50.73 -18.22
C GLN A 254 9.47 -49.48 -17.53
N ASP A 255 10.36 -48.58 -17.09
CA ASP A 255 9.97 -47.40 -16.32
C ASP A 255 9.00 -46.46 -17.08
N LEU A 256 8.05 -45.91 -16.33
CA LEU A 256 7.08 -44.89 -16.71
C LEU A 256 6.97 -43.83 -15.62
N ILE A 257 6.81 -42.58 -16.02
CA ILE A 257 6.53 -41.47 -15.09
C ILE A 257 5.02 -41.20 -15.13
N GLN A 258 4.36 -41.33 -13.99
CA GLN A 258 2.96 -40.94 -13.85
C GLN A 258 2.89 -39.44 -13.52
N THR A 259 1.98 -38.71 -14.16
CA THR A 259 1.74 -37.29 -13.91
C THR A 259 0.25 -36.95 -13.86
N ASP A 260 -0.07 -35.94 -13.06
CA ASP A 260 -1.39 -35.33 -12.98
C ASP A 260 -1.58 -34.14 -13.95
N ALA A 261 -0.52 -33.76 -14.67
CA ALA A 261 -0.60 -32.75 -15.72
C ALA A 261 -1.65 -33.16 -16.76
N ALA A 262 -2.57 -32.26 -17.05
CA ALA A 262 -3.67 -32.52 -17.97
C ALA A 262 -3.15 -32.90 -19.35
N ALA A 263 -3.70 -33.96 -19.93
CA ALA A 263 -3.34 -34.41 -21.27
C ALA A 263 -4.59 -34.92 -21.99
N ALA A 264 -4.51 -34.94 -23.31
CA ALA A 264 -5.58 -35.28 -24.22
C ALA A 264 -4.97 -35.80 -25.52
N HIS A 265 -5.80 -36.42 -26.37
CA HIS A 265 -5.41 -36.78 -27.73
C HIS A 265 -4.76 -35.57 -28.43
N GLY A 266 -3.67 -35.78 -29.18
CA GLY A 266 -2.83 -34.73 -29.79
C GLY A 266 -1.61 -34.31 -28.97
N ASN A 267 -1.61 -34.50 -27.64
CA ASN A 267 -0.39 -34.29 -26.82
C ASN A 267 0.63 -35.42 -26.95
N SER A 268 0.24 -36.57 -27.50
CA SER A 268 1.13 -37.71 -27.73
C SER A 268 2.37 -37.29 -28.53
N GLY A 269 3.54 -37.65 -28.03
CA GLY A 269 4.84 -37.29 -28.58
C GLY A 269 5.34 -35.92 -28.13
N GLY A 270 4.55 -35.18 -27.35
CA GLY A 270 4.94 -33.88 -26.81
C GLY A 270 5.98 -33.97 -25.69
N PRO A 271 6.91 -33.02 -25.59
CA PRO A 271 7.89 -32.99 -24.52
C PRO A 271 7.24 -32.54 -23.20
N ALA A 272 7.52 -33.27 -22.13
CA ALA A 272 7.29 -32.85 -20.77
C ALA A 272 8.59 -32.30 -20.20
N ILE A 273 8.59 -31.04 -19.75
CA ILE A 273 9.77 -30.34 -19.22
C ILE A 273 9.62 -30.03 -17.73
N THR A 274 10.74 -29.74 -17.06
CA THR A 274 10.72 -29.16 -15.70
C THR A 274 10.99 -27.65 -15.72
N ASN A 275 11.01 -27.01 -14.54
CA ASN A 275 11.35 -25.60 -14.38
C ASN A 275 12.75 -25.22 -14.92
N ASP A 276 13.64 -26.18 -15.17
CA ASP A 276 14.95 -25.92 -15.78
C ASP A 276 14.93 -25.90 -17.32
N SER A 277 13.75 -25.99 -17.94
CA SER A 277 13.56 -26.06 -19.40
C SER A 277 14.19 -27.30 -20.05
N THR A 278 14.44 -28.37 -19.29
CA THR A 278 14.92 -29.66 -19.83
C THR A 278 13.82 -30.73 -19.83
N LEU A 279 13.91 -31.66 -20.78
CA LEU A 279 12.97 -32.77 -20.93
C LEU A 279 13.09 -33.74 -19.75
N VAL A 280 11.98 -34.01 -19.07
CA VAL A 280 11.86 -35.07 -18.07
C VAL A 280 11.19 -36.32 -18.63
N GLY A 281 10.30 -36.18 -19.62
CA GLY A 281 9.71 -37.31 -20.31
C GLY A 281 8.92 -36.93 -21.58
N VAL A 282 8.40 -37.93 -22.27
CA VAL A 282 7.62 -37.79 -23.50
C VAL A 282 6.20 -38.25 -23.24
N MET A 283 5.22 -37.39 -23.49
CA MET A 283 3.81 -37.74 -23.30
C MET A 283 3.44 -38.90 -24.23
N GLN A 284 2.97 -40.03 -23.66
CA GLN A 284 2.74 -41.27 -24.41
C GLN A 284 1.26 -41.61 -24.58
N PHE A 285 0.56 -41.87 -23.47
CA PHE A 285 -0.86 -42.23 -23.49
C PHE A 285 -1.64 -41.59 -22.35
N VAL A 286 -2.90 -41.30 -22.65
CA VAL A 286 -3.91 -40.84 -21.69
C VAL A 286 -4.70 -42.04 -21.19
N SER A 287 -5.07 -42.02 -19.92
CA SER A 287 -5.91 -43.09 -19.37
C SER A 287 -7.36 -42.90 -19.79
N LEU A 288 -8.02 -44.01 -20.16
CA LEU A 288 -9.44 -44.04 -20.52
C LEU A 288 -10.21 -44.84 -19.46
N SER A 289 -11.40 -44.38 -19.12
CA SER A 289 -12.34 -45.12 -18.28
C SER A 289 -12.89 -46.34 -19.03
N SER A 290 -13.61 -47.21 -18.32
CA SER A 290 -14.37 -48.31 -18.95
C SER A 290 -15.42 -47.84 -19.96
N SER A 291 -15.86 -46.59 -19.87
CA SER A 291 -16.78 -45.96 -20.83
C SER A 291 -16.06 -45.29 -22.01
N GLY A 292 -14.72 -45.39 -22.08
CA GLY A 292 -13.90 -44.73 -23.10
C GLY A 292 -13.70 -43.22 -22.87
N ALA A 293 -14.10 -42.68 -21.71
CA ALA A 293 -13.92 -41.26 -21.40
C ALA A 293 -12.49 -41.00 -20.88
N LEU A 294 -11.92 -39.84 -21.20
CA LEU A 294 -10.60 -39.42 -20.71
C LEU A 294 -10.58 -39.30 -19.18
N VAL A 295 -9.61 -39.95 -18.54
CA VAL A 295 -9.31 -39.82 -17.11
C VAL A 295 -8.22 -38.78 -16.94
N GLN A 296 -8.60 -37.57 -16.50
CA GLN A 296 -7.64 -36.52 -16.20
C GLN A 296 -6.90 -36.81 -14.89
N GLY A 297 -5.66 -36.33 -14.78
CA GLY A 297 -4.84 -36.51 -13.59
C GLY A 297 -4.14 -37.88 -13.48
N TYR A 298 -4.24 -38.73 -14.51
CA TYR A 298 -3.64 -40.07 -14.53
C TYR A 298 -3.02 -40.37 -15.90
N ASN A 299 -1.90 -39.70 -16.19
CA ASN A 299 -1.21 -39.74 -17.48
C ASN A 299 0.21 -40.29 -17.34
N PHE A 300 0.78 -40.80 -18.43
CA PHE A 300 2.10 -41.45 -18.43
C PHE A 300 3.08 -40.84 -19.42
N LEU A 301 4.33 -40.70 -18.98
CA LEU A 301 5.44 -40.19 -19.76
C LEU A 301 6.55 -41.24 -19.89
N ILE A 302 7.15 -41.32 -21.07
CA ILE A 302 8.39 -42.08 -21.31
C ILE A 302 9.56 -41.28 -20.74
N PRO A 303 10.35 -41.82 -19.80
CA PRO A 303 11.46 -41.09 -19.17
C PRO A 303 12.52 -40.56 -20.15
N ALA A 304 13.10 -39.40 -19.87
CA ALA A 304 14.17 -38.80 -20.67
C ALA A 304 15.40 -39.74 -20.83
N LYS A 305 15.70 -40.57 -19.83
CA LYS A 305 16.77 -41.59 -19.92
C LYS A 305 16.52 -42.62 -21.03
N ASP A 306 15.27 -42.94 -21.33
CA ASP A 306 14.94 -43.89 -22.40
C ASP A 306 15.01 -43.21 -23.76
N VAL A 307 14.71 -41.91 -23.85
CA VAL A 307 15.02 -41.10 -25.03
C VAL A 307 16.54 -41.08 -25.28
N ALA A 308 17.35 -40.88 -24.24
CA ALA A 308 18.80 -40.90 -24.36
C ALA A 308 19.32 -42.27 -24.88
N LYS A 309 18.81 -43.39 -24.34
CA LYS A 309 19.10 -44.74 -24.86
C LYS A 309 18.65 -44.90 -26.31
N PHE A 310 17.45 -44.41 -26.64
CA PHE A 310 16.91 -44.48 -28.00
C PHE A 310 17.76 -43.70 -29.01
N LEU A 311 18.39 -42.59 -28.61
CA LEU A 311 19.27 -41.80 -29.49
C LEU A 311 20.65 -42.43 -29.73
N GLN A 312 21.05 -43.45 -28.97
CA GLN A 312 22.34 -44.12 -29.17
C GLN A 312 22.46 -44.71 -30.59
N GLY A 313 23.63 -44.53 -31.21
CA GLY A 313 23.90 -44.97 -32.58
C GLY A 313 23.24 -44.11 -33.67
N THR A 314 22.74 -42.92 -33.31
CA THR A 314 22.23 -41.93 -34.29
C THR A 314 23.19 -40.75 -34.42
N GLU A 315 22.92 -39.84 -35.36
CA GLU A 315 23.69 -38.62 -35.56
C GLU A 315 23.51 -37.60 -34.42
N VAL A 316 22.49 -37.77 -33.57
CA VAL A 316 22.18 -36.89 -32.43
C VAL A 316 23.05 -37.24 -31.23
N THR A 317 24.18 -36.55 -31.08
CA THR A 317 25.14 -36.79 -29.98
C THR A 317 24.95 -35.84 -28.80
N THR A 318 24.45 -34.63 -29.04
CA THR A 318 24.26 -33.57 -28.03
C THR A 318 22.84 -33.01 -28.08
N PRO A 319 21.85 -33.70 -27.47
CA PRO A 319 20.48 -33.21 -27.39
C PRO A 319 20.40 -31.81 -26.78
N GLY A 320 19.62 -30.92 -27.40
CA GLY A 320 19.46 -29.51 -27.02
C GLY A 320 20.48 -28.57 -27.66
N ASP A 321 21.49 -29.07 -28.39
CA ASP A 321 22.43 -28.23 -29.11
C ASP A 321 21.73 -27.49 -30.26
N SER A 322 21.85 -26.17 -30.29
CA SER A 322 21.22 -25.31 -31.30
C SER A 322 21.88 -23.93 -31.30
N LYS A 323 22.10 -23.37 -32.49
CA LYS A 323 22.58 -21.98 -32.66
C LYS A 323 21.50 -20.94 -32.30
N PHE A 324 20.22 -21.32 -32.34
CA PHE A 324 19.11 -20.45 -31.98
C PHE A 324 18.98 -20.26 -30.47
N ASN A 325 19.14 -21.36 -29.71
CA ASN A 325 18.89 -21.38 -28.26
C ASN A 325 19.62 -20.28 -27.47
N PRO A 326 20.93 -20.03 -27.64
CA PRO A 326 21.63 -19.00 -26.87
C PRO A 326 21.09 -17.59 -27.10
N VAL A 327 20.69 -17.27 -28.34
CA VAL A 327 20.15 -15.95 -28.70
C VAL A 327 18.75 -15.78 -28.11
N TRP A 328 17.90 -16.79 -28.26
CA TRP A 328 16.54 -16.80 -27.71
C TRP A 328 16.53 -16.68 -26.19
N VAL A 329 17.34 -17.51 -25.52
CA VAL A 329 17.48 -17.50 -24.05
C VAL A 329 17.94 -16.13 -23.57
N ALA A 330 18.96 -15.53 -24.19
CA ALA A 330 19.42 -14.20 -23.83
C ALA A 330 18.33 -13.13 -24.01
N GLY A 331 17.52 -13.22 -25.08
CA GLY A 331 16.39 -12.33 -25.31
C GLY A 331 15.33 -12.42 -24.22
N ILE A 332 14.93 -13.64 -23.84
CA ILE A 332 13.97 -13.88 -22.76
C ILE A 332 14.50 -13.43 -21.40
N GLU A 333 15.76 -13.71 -21.07
CA GLU A 333 16.38 -13.25 -19.82
C GLU A 333 16.36 -11.73 -19.71
N LEU A 334 16.68 -11.02 -20.80
CA LEU A 334 16.62 -9.56 -20.84
C LEU A 334 15.19 -9.04 -20.73
N LEU A 335 14.22 -9.72 -21.35
CA LEU A 335 12.80 -9.37 -21.27
C LEU A 335 12.30 -9.49 -19.83
N MET A 336 12.60 -10.61 -19.15
CA MET A 336 12.24 -10.86 -17.75
C MET A 336 12.95 -9.91 -16.79
N ALA A 337 14.19 -9.52 -17.10
CA ALA A 337 14.94 -8.50 -16.37
C ALA A 337 14.48 -7.06 -16.65
N GLN A 338 13.39 -6.86 -17.40
CA GLN A 338 12.84 -5.55 -17.80
C GLN A 338 13.82 -4.67 -18.59
N ARG A 339 14.81 -5.28 -19.25
CA ARG A 339 15.80 -4.59 -20.10
C ARG A 339 15.33 -4.58 -21.55
N TYR A 340 14.16 -3.98 -21.78
CA TYR A 340 13.39 -4.12 -23.03
C TYR A 340 14.15 -3.77 -24.31
N LYS A 341 14.97 -2.70 -24.30
CA LYS A 341 15.76 -2.32 -25.48
C LYS A 341 16.79 -3.39 -25.89
N ALA A 342 17.46 -3.99 -24.89
CA ALA A 342 18.42 -5.05 -25.14
C ALA A 342 17.70 -6.38 -25.50
N ALA A 343 16.54 -6.63 -24.87
CA ALA A 343 15.69 -7.76 -25.20
C ALA A 343 15.24 -7.71 -26.66
N ALA A 344 14.68 -6.58 -27.11
CA ALA A 344 14.23 -6.40 -28.50
C ALA A 344 15.35 -6.70 -29.51
N ALA A 345 16.57 -6.21 -29.28
CA ALA A 345 17.70 -6.49 -30.15
C ALA A 345 18.04 -7.99 -30.25
N LYS A 346 17.99 -8.72 -29.13
CA LYS A 346 18.25 -10.17 -29.10
C LYS A 346 17.10 -10.98 -29.68
N LEU A 347 15.86 -10.55 -29.47
CA LEU A 347 14.67 -11.21 -30.01
C LEU A 347 14.58 -11.01 -31.53
N GLU A 348 15.01 -9.86 -32.05
CA GLU A 348 15.13 -9.60 -33.49
C GLU A 348 16.22 -10.49 -34.13
N GLU A 349 17.35 -10.66 -33.45
CA GLU A 349 18.40 -11.62 -33.87
C GLU A 349 17.84 -13.05 -33.90
N ALA A 350 17.06 -13.46 -32.89
CA ALA A 350 16.40 -14.77 -32.87
C ALA A 350 15.39 -14.93 -34.03
N ASN A 351 14.60 -13.89 -34.32
CA ASN A 351 13.67 -13.86 -35.45
C ASN A 351 14.41 -13.89 -36.80
N THR A 352 15.62 -13.35 -36.88
CA THR A 352 16.45 -13.45 -38.09
C THR A 352 16.97 -14.89 -38.30
N LEU A 353 17.33 -15.59 -37.23
CA LEU A 353 17.83 -16.97 -37.30
C LEU A 353 16.74 -17.97 -37.70
N VAL A 354 15.56 -17.88 -37.09
CA VAL A 354 14.41 -18.74 -37.42
C VAL A 354 13.17 -17.86 -37.60
N PRO A 355 12.87 -17.43 -38.84
CA PRO A 355 11.89 -16.40 -39.10
C PRO A 355 10.47 -16.85 -38.83
N ASN A 356 9.67 -15.89 -38.35
CA ASN A 356 8.23 -16.00 -38.21
C ASN A 356 7.73 -17.01 -37.17
N LEU A 357 8.57 -17.49 -36.26
CA LEU A 357 8.07 -18.26 -35.11
C LEU A 357 7.15 -17.38 -34.27
N ALA A 358 5.94 -17.86 -33.99
CA ALA A 358 4.87 -17.03 -33.43
C ALA A 358 5.21 -16.49 -32.02
N VAL A 359 5.83 -17.34 -31.18
CA VAL A 359 6.30 -16.95 -29.85
C VAL A 359 7.43 -15.91 -29.89
N VAL A 360 8.31 -15.99 -30.88
CA VAL A 360 9.41 -15.03 -31.06
C VAL A 360 8.86 -13.67 -31.46
N LYS A 361 7.93 -13.64 -32.43
CA LYS A 361 7.24 -12.42 -32.83
C LYS A 361 6.50 -11.75 -31.68
N ARG A 362 5.82 -12.53 -30.85
CA ARG A 362 5.08 -12.01 -29.69
C ARG A 362 6.03 -11.40 -28.64
N ALA A 363 7.09 -12.12 -28.29
CA ALA A 363 8.08 -11.62 -27.33
C ALA A 363 8.78 -10.36 -27.83
N LEU A 364 9.12 -10.32 -29.13
CA LEU A 364 9.69 -9.14 -29.76
C LEU A 364 8.71 -7.95 -29.72
N ALA A 365 7.46 -8.16 -30.13
CA ALA A 365 6.43 -7.12 -30.08
C ALA A 365 6.20 -6.59 -28.66
N GLU A 366 6.17 -7.47 -27.66
CA GLU A 366 6.09 -7.09 -26.24
C GLU A 366 7.30 -6.24 -25.82
N ALA A 367 8.51 -6.64 -26.22
CA ALA A 367 9.72 -5.89 -25.92
C ALA A 367 9.71 -4.50 -26.56
N GLU A 368 9.34 -4.40 -27.84
CA GLU A 368 9.24 -3.13 -28.58
C GLU A 368 8.16 -2.21 -28.00
N GLU A 369 6.99 -2.77 -27.65
CA GLU A 369 5.90 -2.04 -27.00
C GLU A 369 6.36 -1.45 -25.67
N LYS A 370 7.04 -2.24 -24.84
CA LYS A 370 7.58 -1.78 -23.54
C LYS A 370 8.79 -0.85 -23.66
N VAL A 371 9.47 -0.81 -24.81
CA VAL A 371 10.46 0.24 -25.11
C VAL A 371 9.75 1.57 -25.37
N GLN A 372 8.65 1.55 -26.13
CA GLN A 372 7.87 2.75 -26.43
C GLN A 372 7.04 3.23 -25.23
N HIS A 373 6.53 2.30 -24.43
CA HIS A 373 5.63 2.51 -23.30
C HIS A 373 6.21 1.83 -22.06
N PRO A 374 7.31 2.37 -21.48
CA PRO A 374 7.95 1.75 -20.33
C PRO A 374 6.97 1.68 -19.15
N PRO A 375 6.95 0.56 -18.41
CA PRO A 375 6.11 0.45 -17.23
C PRO A 375 6.48 1.53 -16.20
N PRO A 376 5.49 2.09 -15.47
CA PRO A 376 5.76 3.13 -14.49
C PRO A 376 6.68 2.58 -13.41
N GLN A 377 7.84 3.22 -13.24
CA GLN A 377 8.72 2.87 -12.12
C GLN A 377 8.08 3.36 -10.82
N PRO A 378 8.10 2.55 -9.73
CA PRO A 378 7.58 2.99 -8.46
C PRO A 378 8.31 4.27 -8.04
N PHE A 379 7.54 5.33 -7.74
CA PHE A 379 8.10 6.56 -7.21
C PHE A 379 8.94 6.22 -5.97
N PRO A 380 10.15 6.78 -5.82
CA PRO A 380 11.06 6.37 -4.77
C PRO A 380 10.64 6.96 -3.42
N TRP A 381 9.58 6.39 -2.84
CA TRP A 381 8.99 6.83 -1.58
C TRP A 381 10.01 6.87 -0.45
N ALA A 382 11.02 5.99 -0.45
CA ALA A 382 12.12 6.03 0.51
C ALA A 382 12.90 7.36 0.48
N TRP A 383 13.18 7.91 -0.70
CA TRP A 383 13.89 9.18 -0.83
C TRP A 383 12.98 10.37 -0.48
N ALA A 384 11.70 10.31 -0.88
CA ALA A 384 10.74 11.34 -0.53
C ALA A 384 10.46 11.40 0.98
N THR A 385 10.27 10.25 1.64
CA THR A 385 10.07 10.18 3.09
C THR A 385 11.31 10.61 3.84
N LEU A 386 12.51 10.24 3.39
CA LEU A 386 13.77 10.72 3.96
C LEU A 386 13.89 12.25 3.85
N GLY A 387 13.58 12.82 2.68
CA GLY A 387 13.58 14.26 2.46
C GLY A 387 12.62 15.01 3.38
N VAL A 388 11.36 14.55 3.46
CA VAL A 388 10.33 15.15 4.34
C VAL A 388 10.70 15.00 5.82
N THR A 389 11.26 13.86 6.21
CA THR A 389 11.67 13.60 7.60
C THR A 389 12.82 14.52 8.00
N LEU A 390 13.85 14.67 7.16
CA LEU A 390 14.97 15.59 7.41
C LEU A 390 14.51 17.03 7.51
N LEU A 391 13.59 17.46 6.63
CA LEU A 391 13.01 18.80 6.66
C LEU A 391 12.20 19.03 7.96
N SER A 392 11.42 18.03 8.38
CA SER A 392 10.61 18.07 9.61
C SER A 392 11.49 18.10 10.87
N VAL A 393 12.56 17.31 10.91
CA VAL A 393 13.53 17.31 12.02
C VAL A 393 14.28 18.65 12.07
N GLY A 394 14.71 19.18 10.93
CA GLY A 394 15.40 20.48 10.85
C GLY A 394 14.52 21.63 11.34
N THR A 395 13.28 21.69 10.87
CA THR A 395 12.29 22.71 11.29
C THR A 395 11.94 22.59 12.78
N TYR A 396 11.64 21.39 13.28
CA TYR A 396 11.35 21.17 14.69
C TYR A 396 12.55 21.47 15.59
N GLY A 397 13.75 21.06 15.19
CA GLY A 397 15.00 21.37 15.88
C GLY A 397 15.26 22.87 15.97
N GLY A 398 15.05 23.62 14.87
CA GLY A 398 15.17 25.08 14.85
C GLY A 398 14.16 25.79 15.76
N MET A 399 12.88 25.36 15.73
CA MET A 399 11.84 25.89 16.61
C MET A 399 12.13 25.60 18.09
N TRP A 400 12.56 24.39 18.41
CA TRP A 400 12.91 23.98 19.76
C TRP A 400 14.13 24.76 20.29
N GLY A 401 15.19 24.90 19.48
CA GLY A 401 16.38 25.69 19.81
C GLY A 401 16.04 27.16 20.09
N LYS A 402 15.20 27.78 19.23
CA LYS A 402 14.73 29.16 19.42
C LYS A 402 13.90 29.32 20.71
N ARG A 403 13.01 28.37 21.01
CA ARG A 403 12.19 28.36 22.23
C ARG A 403 13.05 28.21 23.48
N TRP A 404 13.99 27.27 23.47
CA TRP A 404 14.92 27.02 24.58
C TRP A 404 15.79 28.25 24.87
N TRP A 405 16.33 28.91 23.84
CA TRP A 405 17.10 30.16 23.99
C TRP A 405 16.30 31.28 24.66
N LYS A 406 15.01 31.43 24.33
CA LYS A 406 14.13 32.42 24.94
C LYS A 406 13.78 32.11 26.40
N THR A 407 13.62 30.83 26.77
CA THR A 407 13.14 30.46 28.10
C THR A 407 14.24 30.16 29.12
N ARG A 408 15.49 29.92 28.71
CA ARG A 408 16.57 29.45 29.60
C ARG A 408 16.91 30.37 30.79
N PHE A 409 16.49 31.64 30.73
CA PHE A 409 16.75 32.63 31.78
C PHE A 409 15.49 33.15 32.48
N ARG A 410 14.33 32.57 32.18
CA ARG A 410 13.05 32.89 32.81
C ARG A 410 12.74 31.86 33.88
N VAL A 411 12.27 32.30 35.04
CA VAL A 411 11.84 31.45 36.15
C VAL A 411 10.37 31.66 36.45
N THR A 412 9.65 30.60 36.79
CA THR A 412 8.24 30.70 37.18
C THR A 412 8.11 31.17 38.64
N PRO A 413 6.97 31.77 39.03
CA PRO A 413 6.72 32.13 40.42
C PRO A 413 6.91 30.95 41.39
N THR A 414 6.44 29.76 41.01
CA THR A 414 6.63 28.53 41.79
C THR A 414 8.08 28.11 41.95
N GLN A 415 8.93 28.31 40.92
CA GLN A 415 10.36 28.04 41.02
C GLN A 415 11.06 29.01 41.97
N VAL A 416 10.65 30.28 41.98
CA VAL A 416 11.18 31.27 42.92
C VAL A 416 10.84 30.90 44.36
N ILE A 417 9.60 30.48 44.63
CA ILE A 417 9.22 29.95 45.96
C ILE A 417 10.05 28.72 46.33
N ALA A 418 10.22 27.77 45.40
CA ALA A 418 11.07 26.60 45.64
C ALA A 418 12.55 26.98 45.91
N PHE A 419 13.06 28.08 45.32
CA PHE A 419 14.39 28.58 45.66
C PHE A 419 14.45 29.13 47.09
N ILE A 420 13.40 29.85 47.53
CA ILE A 420 13.29 30.38 48.90
C ILE A 420 13.19 29.23 49.91
N GLU A 421 12.32 28.25 49.68
CA GLU A 421 12.16 27.06 50.55
C GLU A 421 13.44 26.23 50.67
N ARG A 422 14.26 26.20 49.62
CA ARG A 422 15.57 25.53 49.61
C ARG A 422 16.70 26.37 50.21
N GLY A 423 16.40 27.56 50.74
CA GLY A 423 17.38 28.45 51.37
C GLY A 423 18.28 29.22 50.40
N LEU A 424 17.96 29.24 49.09
CA LEU A 424 18.74 30.01 48.09
C LEU A 424 18.43 31.52 48.12
N ASN A 425 17.32 31.91 48.76
CA ASN A 425 16.90 33.29 49.05
C ASN A 425 17.25 34.29 47.92
N PRO A 426 16.62 34.16 46.73
CA PRO A 426 16.87 35.06 45.62
C PRO A 426 16.47 36.50 45.95
N VAL A 427 17.27 37.45 45.49
CA VAL A 427 16.96 38.89 45.60
C VAL A 427 15.95 39.26 44.53
N LEU A 428 14.78 39.70 44.96
CA LEU A 428 13.72 40.14 44.07
C LEU A 428 13.89 41.62 43.74
N LEU A 429 14.09 41.95 42.47
CA LEU A 429 14.22 43.33 42.01
C LEU A 429 12.96 43.79 41.28
N ASP A 430 12.34 44.83 41.81
CA ASP A 430 11.23 45.53 41.18
C ASP A 430 11.78 46.55 40.19
N VAL A 431 11.70 46.20 38.90
CA VAL A 431 12.24 47.00 37.79
C VAL A 431 11.15 47.66 36.97
N ARG A 432 10.03 47.99 37.60
CA ARG A 432 8.96 48.78 36.97
C ARG A 432 9.42 50.21 36.73
N THR A 433 8.93 50.82 35.66
CA THR A 433 9.12 52.27 35.43
C THR A 433 8.48 53.07 36.57
N LYS A 434 8.87 54.34 36.72
CA LYS A 434 8.31 55.21 37.77
C LYS A 434 6.78 55.25 37.75
N ALA A 435 6.18 55.43 36.57
CA ALA A 435 4.73 55.47 36.40
C ALA A 435 4.05 54.13 36.76
N GLU A 436 4.59 53.00 36.29
CA GLU A 436 4.06 51.66 36.61
C GLU A 436 4.19 51.31 38.09
N PHE A 437 5.26 51.79 38.73
CA PHE A 437 5.45 51.62 40.15
C PHE A 437 4.43 52.48 40.93
N GLU A 438 4.26 53.76 40.62
CA GLU A 438 3.35 54.64 41.36
C GLU A 438 1.87 54.23 41.21
N THR A 439 1.47 53.78 40.03
CA THR A 439 0.08 53.35 39.75
C THR A 439 -0.30 52.03 40.43
N SER A 440 0.66 51.15 40.69
CA SER A 440 0.40 49.84 41.28
C SER A 440 0.64 49.86 42.80
N PRO A 441 -0.38 49.59 43.63
CA PRO A 441 -0.25 49.62 45.10
C PRO A 441 0.50 48.41 45.67
N LEU A 442 0.91 47.46 44.82
CA LEU A 442 1.48 46.17 45.20
C LEU A 442 2.92 46.02 44.76
N LYS A 443 3.70 45.27 45.54
CA LYS A 443 5.05 44.80 45.21
C LYS A 443 5.23 43.35 45.69
N LEU A 444 6.26 42.67 45.20
CA LEU A 444 6.60 41.34 45.71
C LEU A 444 7.16 41.46 47.14
N PRO A 445 6.92 40.45 48.01
CA PRO A 445 7.43 40.51 49.37
C PRO A 445 8.95 40.61 49.40
N GLY A 446 9.48 41.53 50.22
CA GLY A 446 10.92 41.77 50.33
C GLY A 446 11.62 42.28 49.04
N SER A 447 10.87 42.70 48.01
CA SER A 447 11.49 43.18 46.77
C SER A 447 12.17 44.52 46.94
N ILE A 448 13.35 44.68 46.35
CA ILE A 448 14.11 45.94 46.30
C ILE A 448 13.76 46.66 45.00
N ARG A 449 13.45 47.97 45.09
CA ARG A 449 13.18 48.78 43.90
C ARG A 449 14.48 49.15 43.19
N LEU A 450 14.52 48.93 41.89
CA LEU A 450 15.59 49.39 41.01
C LEU A 450 14.96 49.95 39.73
N ALA A 451 14.88 51.28 39.60
CA ALA A 451 14.31 51.87 38.40
C ALA A 451 15.15 51.48 37.17
N PRO A 452 14.54 51.18 36.00
CA PRO A 452 15.27 50.81 34.78
C PRO A 452 16.36 51.81 34.39
N GLU A 453 16.14 53.10 34.64
CA GLU A 453 17.08 54.19 34.34
C GLU A 453 18.28 54.21 35.29
N GLU A 454 18.11 53.70 36.50
CA GLU A 454 19.14 53.65 37.55
C GLU A 454 19.99 52.37 37.47
N ALA A 455 19.54 51.34 36.73
CA ALA A 455 20.17 50.03 36.66
C ALA A 455 21.64 50.05 36.21
N GLU A 456 22.05 51.03 35.41
CA GLU A 456 23.42 51.16 34.92
C GLU A 456 24.39 51.71 35.99
N ARG A 457 23.92 52.59 36.88
CA ARG A 457 24.79 53.41 37.75
C ARG A 457 24.53 53.25 39.24
N ALA A 458 23.38 52.69 39.64
CA ALA A 458 23.04 52.54 41.05
C ALA A 458 24.03 51.60 41.77
N PRO A 459 24.52 51.97 42.97
CA PRO A 459 25.26 51.05 43.82
C PRO A 459 24.29 49.98 44.34
N LEU A 460 24.41 48.76 43.80
CA LEU A 460 23.67 47.60 44.27
C LEU A 460 24.51 46.92 45.32
N ASN A 461 24.08 46.94 46.58
CA ASN A 461 24.74 46.21 47.67
C ASN A 461 24.42 44.70 47.56
N LEU A 462 24.87 44.07 46.48
CA LEU A 462 24.58 42.69 46.09
C LEU A 462 25.88 41.99 45.67
N GLU A 463 26.04 40.73 46.06
CA GLU A 463 27.20 39.93 45.67
C GLU A 463 27.08 39.46 44.18
N PRO A 464 28.16 39.44 43.38
CA PRO A 464 28.10 39.08 41.94
C PRO A 464 27.53 37.67 41.65
N GLU A 465 27.64 36.76 42.61
CA GLU A 465 27.18 35.37 42.55
C GLU A 465 25.76 35.17 43.08
N GLN A 466 25.17 36.17 43.75
CA GLN A 466 23.85 36.07 44.35
C GLN A 466 22.78 35.87 43.26
N MET A 467 21.77 35.03 43.56
CA MET A 467 20.65 34.83 42.63
C MET A 467 19.76 36.07 42.63
N ILE A 468 19.61 36.71 41.47
CA ILE A 468 18.77 37.90 41.29
C ILE A 468 17.60 37.53 40.40
N VAL A 469 16.39 37.91 40.78
CA VAL A 469 15.18 37.74 39.98
C VAL A 469 14.54 39.10 39.75
N THR A 470 14.55 39.57 38.50
CA THR A 470 13.92 40.84 38.11
C THR A 470 12.45 40.61 37.73
N TYR A 471 11.58 41.55 38.07
CA TYR A 471 10.19 41.55 37.63
C TYR A 471 9.68 42.95 37.29
N CYS A 472 8.73 43.01 36.37
CA CYS A 472 7.97 44.22 36.04
C CYS A 472 6.47 43.89 35.88
N THR A 473 5.68 44.86 35.42
CA THR A 473 4.24 44.72 35.13
C THR A 473 3.94 44.43 33.67
N SER A 474 4.93 44.57 32.77
CA SER A 474 4.77 44.32 31.34
C SER A 474 4.52 42.82 31.06
N PRO A 475 3.48 42.47 30.26
CA PRO A 475 3.20 41.10 29.86
C PRO A 475 4.35 40.40 29.11
N GLU A 476 5.15 41.19 28.38
CA GLU A 476 6.32 40.71 27.63
C GLU A 476 7.63 40.81 28.42
N GLU A 477 7.56 41.25 29.68
CA GLU A 477 8.71 41.36 30.59
C GLU A 477 9.82 42.32 30.11
N GLN A 478 9.49 43.26 29.22
CA GLN A 478 10.47 44.10 28.50
C GLN A 478 11.47 44.80 29.44
N GLN A 479 10.99 45.41 30.52
CA GLN A 479 11.86 46.09 31.50
C GLN A 479 12.72 45.10 32.30
N SER A 480 12.19 43.91 32.61
CA SER A 480 12.95 42.85 33.28
C SER A 480 14.06 42.30 32.39
N GLU A 481 13.79 42.14 31.09
CA GLU A 481 14.80 41.71 30.12
C GLU A 481 15.91 42.76 29.97
N ARG A 482 15.56 44.03 29.81
CA ARG A 482 16.52 45.15 29.72
C ARG A 482 17.41 45.23 30.95
N VAL A 483 16.83 45.28 32.15
CA VAL A 483 17.62 45.38 33.40
C VAL A 483 18.45 44.12 33.63
N THR A 484 17.95 42.94 33.30
CA THR A 484 18.72 41.69 33.39
C THR A 484 19.98 41.72 32.51
N GLN A 485 19.90 42.27 31.29
CA GLN A 485 21.06 42.44 30.42
C GLN A 485 22.09 43.39 31.03
N VAL A 486 21.64 44.55 31.55
CA VAL A 486 22.50 45.53 32.21
C VAL A 486 23.21 44.91 33.43
N LEU A 487 22.49 44.19 34.29
CA LEU A 487 23.08 43.55 35.47
C LEU A 487 24.13 42.50 35.07
N ARG A 488 23.89 41.72 34.01
CA ARG A 488 24.88 40.75 33.52
C ARG A 488 26.14 41.42 32.95
N GLN A 489 25.97 42.54 32.25
CA GLN A 489 27.09 43.36 31.77
C GLN A 489 27.90 43.96 32.93
N ARG A 490 27.24 44.25 34.06
CA ARG A 490 27.87 44.68 35.32
C ARG A 490 28.53 43.54 36.12
N GLY A 491 28.52 42.31 35.61
CA GLY A 491 29.22 41.16 36.22
C GLY A 491 28.36 40.24 37.08
N PHE A 492 27.05 40.49 37.24
CA PHE A 492 26.16 39.57 37.96
C PHE A 492 25.90 38.31 37.13
N LYS A 493 26.30 37.15 37.66
CA LYS A 493 26.31 35.88 36.89
C LYS A 493 24.96 35.16 36.91
N ASN A 494 24.15 35.33 37.97
CA ASN A 494 22.93 34.55 38.21
C ASN A 494 21.66 35.43 38.24
N VAL A 495 21.45 36.18 37.16
CA VAL A 495 20.25 37.04 37.00
C VAL A 495 19.20 36.33 36.16
N ARG A 496 17.96 36.26 36.65
CA ARG A 496 16.82 35.59 36.01
C ARG A 496 15.63 36.55 35.92
N ILE A 497 14.73 36.29 34.97
CA ILE A 497 13.51 37.08 34.76
C ILE A 497 12.33 36.32 35.34
N LEU A 498 11.51 36.96 36.16
CA LEU A 498 10.26 36.38 36.63
C LEU A 498 9.25 36.30 35.49
N ARG A 499 8.89 35.08 35.09
CA ARG A 499 7.94 34.84 34.01
C ARG A 499 6.56 35.38 34.37
N GLY A 500 6.02 36.25 33.51
CA GLY A 500 4.75 36.96 33.71
C GLY A 500 4.83 38.12 34.70
N GLY A 501 6.00 38.42 35.25
CA GLY A 501 6.21 39.54 36.17
C GLY A 501 5.30 39.52 37.41
N LEU A 502 4.87 40.70 37.87
CA LEU A 502 3.97 40.84 39.01
C LEU A 502 2.62 40.15 38.77
N GLY A 503 2.08 40.20 37.54
CA GLY A 503 0.83 39.54 37.18
C GLY A 503 0.92 38.01 37.23
N GLY A 504 2.06 37.45 36.81
CA GLY A 504 2.34 36.02 36.92
C GLY A 504 2.40 35.56 38.38
N TRP A 505 3.00 36.38 39.26
CA TRP A 505 3.07 36.13 40.70
C TRP A 505 1.70 36.14 41.37
N THR A 506 0.86 37.14 41.06
CA THR A 506 -0.49 37.24 41.62
C THR A 506 -1.43 36.16 41.08
N ASN A 507 -1.32 35.80 39.80
CA ASN A 507 -2.08 34.70 39.21
C ASN A 507 -1.73 33.35 39.85
N ALA A 508 -0.48 33.17 40.30
CA ALA A 508 -0.06 32.02 41.08
C ALA A 508 -0.54 32.05 42.54
N ARG A 509 -1.33 33.06 42.95
CA ARG A 509 -1.88 33.26 44.30
C ARG A 509 -0.81 33.36 45.39
N LEU A 510 0.37 33.88 45.04
CA LEU A 510 1.47 34.08 45.96
C LEU A 510 1.31 35.42 46.72
N PRO A 511 1.86 35.53 47.94
CA PRO A 511 1.73 36.72 48.77
C PRO A 511 2.35 37.95 48.11
N VAL A 512 1.76 39.12 48.38
CA VAL A 512 2.21 40.44 47.91
C VAL A 512 2.18 41.46 49.05
N GLU A 513 3.04 42.47 49.01
CA GLU A 513 3.09 43.57 49.99
C GLU A 513 2.43 44.83 49.43
N GLY A 514 1.71 45.57 50.30
CA GLY A 514 1.19 46.91 50.00
C GLY A 514 2.25 48.00 50.20
N LYS A 515 2.19 49.09 49.43
CA LYS A 515 3.17 50.19 49.50
C LYS A 515 2.96 51.18 50.67
N SER A 516 1.77 51.22 51.28
CA SER A 516 1.45 52.07 52.45
C SER A 516 0.34 51.46 53.31
N ALA A 517 0.27 51.86 54.58
CA ALA A 517 -0.68 51.36 55.59
C ALA A 517 -2.11 51.87 55.33
N LEU A 518 -2.85 51.14 54.49
CA LEU A 518 -4.28 51.32 54.26
C LEU A 518 -5.09 50.33 55.13
N PRO A 519 -6.21 50.73 55.77
CA PRO A 519 -7.10 49.80 56.47
C PRO A 519 -7.62 48.72 55.52
N SER A 520 -7.54 47.47 55.97
CA SER A 520 -7.57 46.23 55.16
C SER A 520 -8.81 45.97 54.29
N ILE A 521 -9.91 46.72 54.44
CA ILE A 521 -11.16 46.49 53.68
C ILE A 521 -11.28 47.35 52.42
N GLY A 522 -10.82 48.61 52.43
CA GLY A 522 -10.87 49.47 51.24
C GLY A 522 -10.02 48.90 50.09
N LEU A 523 -8.92 48.23 50.44
CA LEU A 523 -8.00 47.64 49.48
C LEU A 523 -8.56 46.36 48.82
N GLU A 524 -9.36 45.55 49.51
CA GLU A 524 -9.96 44.32 48.98
C GLU A 524 -11.13 44.60 48.03
N LEU A 525 -11.99 45.56 48.38
CA LEU A 525 -13.06 46.06 47.51
C LEU A 525 -12.47 46.74 46.27
N TYR A 526 -11.48 47.63 46.45
CA TYR A 526 -10.78 48.28 45.34
C TYR A 526 -10.06 47.28 44.44
N LYS A 527 -9.30 46.32 44.98
CA LYS A 527 -8.59 45.27 44.22
C LYS A 527 -9.53 44.44 43.33
N ASN A 528 -10.74 44.14 43.79
CA ASN A 528 -11.66 43.25 43.07
C ASN A 528 -12.65 43.99 42.17
N LEU A 529 -12.97 45.24 42.49
CA LEU A 529 -13.74 46.12 41.63
C LEU A 529 -12.85 46.64 40.49
N SER A 530 -11.64 47.15 40.76
CA SER A 530 -10.76 47.71 39.72
C SER A 530 -10.15 46.71 38.73
N LEU A 531 -10.38 45.40 38.92
CA LEU A 531 -10.03 44.36 37.95
C LEU A 531 -11.15 44.27 36.90
N GLY A 532 -11.19 45.27 36.02
CA GLY A 532 -12.16 45.44 34.92
C GLY A 532 -12.49 46.92 34.66
N ASP A 533 -13.13 47.22 33.52
CA ASP A 533 -13.65 48.56 33.22
C ASP A 533 -14.78 48.92 34.19
N ILE A 534 -14.43 49.61 35.28
CA ILE A 534 -15.42 50.19 36.20
C ILE A 534 -15.65 51.65 35.86
N GLU A 535 -16.92 51.98 35.70
CA GLU A 535 -17.39 53.34 35.48
C GLU A 535 -17.03 54.23 36.68
N ARG A 536 -16.39 55.38 36.39
CA ARG A 536 -16.03 56.38 37.38
C ARG A 536 -16.82 57.65 37.12
N ARG A 537 -17.37 58.25 38.18
CA ARG A 537 -18.07 59.54 38.11
C ARG A 537 -17.37 60.55 39.01
N ARG A 538 -17.16 61.76 38.49
CA ARG A 538 -16.45 62.84 39.19
C ARG A 538 -17.38 64.01 39.41
N PHE A 539 -17.33 64.57 40.60
CA PHE A 539 -18.16 65.69 41.05
C PHE A 539 -17.26 66.75 41.66
N LYS A 540 -17.56 68.03 41.39
CA LYS A 540 -16.88 69.16 42.00
C LYS A 540 -17.53 69.51 43.33
N GLN A 541 -16.76 70.18 44.19
CA GLN A 541 -17.28 70.70 45.45
C GLN A 541 -18.59 71.48 45.24
N GLY A 542 -19.64 71.12 45.99
CA GLY A 542 -20.97 71.72 45.91
C GLY A 542 -21.93 71.03 44.95
N ASP A 543 -21.45 70.13 44.09
CA ASP A 543 -22.32 69.38 43.17
C ASP A 543 -23.23 68.41 43.92
N VAL A 544 -24.48 68.34 43.47
CA VAL A 544 -25.44 67.34 43.96
C VAL A 544 -25.24 66.05 43.19
N ILE A 545 -24.89 64.97 43.91
CA ILE A 545 -24.63 63.64 43.35
C ILE A 545 -25.96 62.94 43.03
N PHE A 546 -26.93 63.05 43.94
CA PHE A 546 -28.34 62.66 43.76
C PHE A 546 -29.21 63.34 44.83
N LYS A 547 -30.52 63.49 44.57
CA LYS A 547 -31.49 64.07 45.50
C LYS A 547 -32.35 63.01 46.16
N GLU A 548 -32.87 63.33 47.35
CA GLU A 548 -33.92 62.52 48.00
C GLU A 548 -35.11 62.37 47.05
N GLY A 549 -35.58 61.13 46.86
CA GLY A 549 -36.67 60.80 45.94
C GLY A 549 -36.25 60.40 44.53
N ASP A 550 -35.00 60.68 44.12
CA ASP A 550 -34.50 60.28 42.79
C ASP A 550 -34.50 58.75 42.64
N ASP A 551 -34.71 58.25 41.42
CA ASP A 551 -34.53 56.84 41.14
C ASP A 551 -33.06 56.44 41.35
N ALA A 552 -32.84 55.35 42.09
CA ALA A 552 -31.51 54.84 42.36
C ALA A 552 -30.85 54.18 41.13
N HIS A 553 -31.63 53.89 40.09
CA HIS A 553 -31.18 53.23 38.84
C HIS A 553 -30.43 51.91 39.10
N ASP A 554 -30.73 51.23 40.22
CA ASP A 554 -30.00 50.03 40.65
C ASP A 554 -28.47 50.25 40.76
N GLU A 555 -28.06 51.45 41.21
CA GLU A 555 -26.65 51.84 41.41
C GLU A 555 -26.35 52.26 42.86
N ALA A 556 -25.21 51.81 43.37
CA ALA A 556 -24.54 52.38 44.54
C ALA A 556 -23.13 52.85 44.16
N TYR A 557 -22.48 53.57 45.05
CA TYR A 557 -21.15 54.11 44.83
C TYR A 557 -20.19 53.71 45.94
N VAL A 558 -18.90 53.64 45.63
CA VAL A 558 -17.83 53.69 46.62
C VAL A 558 -17.02 54.95 46.38
N ILE A 559 -16.79 55.72 47.44
CA ILE A 559 -16.01 56.95 47.35
C ILE A 559 -14.54 56.57 47.14
N HIS A 560 -14.01 56.84 45.94
CA HIS A 560 -12.61 56.60 45.61
C HIS A 560 -11.70 57.68 46.17
N ALA A 561 -12.17 58.93 46.08
CA ALA A 561 -11.49 60.12 46.57
C ALA A 561 -12.52 61.17 47.03
N GLY A 562 -12.22 61.92 48.08
CA GLY A 562 -13.04 63.03 48.58
C GLY A 562 -14.08 62.66 49.65
N THR A 563 -14.96 63.63 49.98
CA THR A 563 -15.96 63.56 51.06
C THR A 563 -17.34 64.02 50.59
N VAL A 564 -18.38 63.30 50.97
CA VAL A 564 -19.79 63.55 50.61
C VAL A 564 -20.63 63.87 51.85
N GLU A 565 -21.42 64.94 51.79
CA GLU A 565 -22.45 65.28 52.78
C GLU A 565 -23.80 64.66 52.41
N ILE A 566 -24.45 64.02 53.39
CA ILE A 566 -25.81 63.50 53.25
C ILE A 566 -26.79 64.45 53.94
N ARG A 567 -27.78 64.93 53.21
CA ARG A 567 -28.80 65.89 53.66
C ARG A 567 -30.19 65.29 53.49
N ARG A 568 -31.11 65.60 54.41
CA ARG A 568 -32.49 65.17 54.31
C ARG A 568 -33.45 66.28 54.70
N ASN A 569 -34.60 66.34 54.05
CA ASN A 569 -35.63 67.32 54.35
C ASN A 569 -36.57 66.81 55.45
N PHE A 570 -36.71 67.58 56.53
CA PHE A 570 -37.74 67.37 57.56
C PHE A 570 -38.63 68.61 57.61
N ASP A 571 -39.92 68.43 57.30
CA ASP A 571 -40.96 69.46 57.37
C ASP A 571 -40.59 70.81 56.71
N GLY A 572 -39.88 70.76 55.57
CA GLY A 572 -39.48 71.93 54.79
C GLY A 572 -38.08 72.47 55.11
N THR A 573 -37.34 71.86 56.04
CA THR A 573 -35.97 72.26 56.44
C THR A 573 -34.97 71.16 56.12
N GLU A 574 -33.93 71.47 55.31
CA GLU A 574 -32.82 70.54 55.07
C GLU A 574 -31.85 70.50 56.27
N ARG A 575 -31.53 69.29 56.73
CA ARG A 575 -30.50 69.04 57.76
C ARG A 575 -29.44 68.08 57.23
N VAL A 576 -28.17 68.35 57.55
CA VAL A 576 -27.05 67.43 57.28
C VAL A 576 -27.14 66.28 58.29
N LEU A 577 -27.27 65.06 57.80
CA LEU A 577 -27.32 63.84 58.58
C LEU A 577 -25.92 63.30 58.87
N ASN A 578 -25.05 63.25 57.84
CA ASN A 578 -23.73 62.63 57.98
C ASN A 578 -22.75 63.14 56.92
N ARG A 579 -21.44 62.93 57.15
CA ARG A 579 -20.35 63.09 56.17
C ARG A 579 -19.64 61.77 55.97
N ILE A 580 -19.50 61.34 54.73
CA ILE A 580 -18.93 60.04 54.35
C ILE A 580 -17.68 60.28 53.49
N GLY A 581 -16.56 59.64 53.84
CA GLY A 581 -15.27 59.80 53.15
C GLY A 581 -14.82 58.56 52.37
N GLU A 582 -13.58 58.60 51.89
CA GLU A 582 -12.96 57.58 51.04
C GLU A 582 -13.10 56.14 51.57
N GLY A 583 -13.37 55.21 50.65
CA GLY A 583 -13.50 53.77 50.92
C GLY A 583 -14.86 53.35 51.50
N LEU A 584 -15.75 54.29 51.81
CA LEU A 584 -17.10 54.01 52.30
C LEU A 584 -18.14 53.97 51.16
N PRO A 585 -19.20 53.14 51.29
CA PRO A 585 -20.28 53.07 50.33
C PRO A 585 -21.21 54.29 50.46
N LEU A 586 -21.84 54.65 49.34
CA LEU A 586 -22.82 55.72 49.22
C LEU A 586 -24.01 55.25 48.39
N GLY A 587 -25.23 55.44 48.90
CA GLY A 587 -26.46 55.16 48.17
C GLY A 587 -26.84 53.67 48.13
N GLU A 588 -26.31 52.88 49.04
CA GLU A 588 -26.50 51.44 49.19
C GLU A 588 -27.97 51.04 49.36
N ILE A 589 -28.78 51.84 50.06
CA ILE A 589 -30.19 51.52 50.33
C ILE A 589 -30.99 51.41 49.03
N GLY A 590 -30.74 52.30 48.06
CA GLY A 590 -31.42 52.31 46.78
C GLY A 590 -31.14 51.06 45.95
N LEU A 591 -29.89 50.57 46.00
CA LEU A 591 -29.47 49.33 45.33
C LEU A 591 -30.16 48.08 45.92
N PHE A 592 -30.23 47.96 47.25
CA PHE A 592 -30.78 46.75 47.88
C PHE A 592 -32.30 46.73 47.98
N ARG A 593 -32.94 47.88 48.22
CA ARG A 593 -34.40 47.96 48.35
C ARG A 593 -35.12 48.19 47.04
N LYS A 594 -34.38 48.44 45.94
CA LYS A 594 -34.93 48.84 44.64
C LYS A 594 -35.96 49.97 44.78
N GLY A 595 -35.59 50.98 45.55
CA GLY A 595 -36.45 52.11 45.91
C GLY A 595 -35.71 53.44 45.71
N PRO A 596 -36.44 54.57 45.74
CA PRO A 596 -35.85 55.88 45.50
C PRO A 596 -34.81 56.25 46.57
N ARG A 597 -33.89 57.16 46.22
CA ARG A 597 -32.83 57.67 47.11
C ARG A 597 -33.44 58.23 48.39
N SER A 598 -32.94 57.77 49.54
CA SER A 598 -33.50 58.09 50.86
C SER A 598 -33.06 59.44 51.42
N ALA A 599 -32.09 60.10 50.79
CA ALA A 599 -31.51 61.39 51.17
C ALA A 599 -30.80 62.02 49.96
N THR A 600 -30.56 63.33 50.03
CA THR A 600 -29.77 64.08 49.06
C THR A 600 -28.28 63.96 49.40
N ALA A 601 -27.43 63.64 48.43
CA ALA A 601 -25.98 63.57 48.58
C ALA A 601 -25.31 64.72 47.83
N VAL A 602 -24.44 65.47 48.52
CA VAL A 602 -23.73 66.64 47.98
C VAL A 602 -22.23 66.49 48.20
N ALA A 603 -21.43 66.75 47.18
CA ALA A 603 -19.98 66.70 47.28
C ALA A 603 -19.47 67.84 48.19
N ALA A 604 -18.85 67.50 49.33
CA ALA A 604 -18.30 68.48 50.26
C ALA A 604 -16.93 69.00 49.82
N GLU A 605 -16.24 68.24 48.97
CA GLU A 605 -14.99 68.55 48.25
C GLU A 605 -15.04 67.90 46.86
N ASP A 606 -13.97 67.96 46.07
CA ASP A 606 -13.91 67.23 44.78
C ASP A 606 -13.96 65.71 45.05
N VAL A 607 -14.97 65.03 44.49
CA VAL A 607 -15.25 63.62 44.76
C VAL A 607 -15.11 62.79 43.49
N GLU A 608 -14.45 61.64 43.60
CA GLU A 608 -14.46 60.58 42.58
C GLU A 608 -15.15 59.34 43.13
N LEU A 609 -16.15 58.85 42.41
CA LEU A 609 -16.96 57.70 42.78
C LEU A 609 -16.71 56.53 41.82
N LEU A 610 -16.68 55.31 42.36
CA LEU A 610 -16.76 54.07 41.60
C LEU A 610 -18.21 53.58 41.59
N VAL A 611 -18.80 53.40 40.42
CA VAL A 611 -20.20 52.96 40.27
C VAL A 611 -20.30 51.44 40.43
N ILE A 612 -21.22 50.99 41.27
CA ILE A 612 -21.58 49.58 41.49
C ILE A 612 -23.02 49.39 41.04
N LYS A 613 -23.20 48.67 39.93
CA LYS A 613 -24.51 48.25 39.40
C LYS A 613 -24.95 46.91 40.00
N ASP A 614 -26.25 46.68 40.10
CA ASP A 614 -26.85 45.44 40.66
C ASP A 614 -26.29 44.16 40.00
N GLU A 615 -26.14 44.15 38.68
CA GLU A 615 -25.56 43.04 37.91
C GLU A 615 -24.15 42.65 38.40
N ARG A 616 -23.34 43.65 38.78
CA ARG A 616 -21.99 43.44 39.28
C ARG A 616 -22.01 42.91 40.71
N LEU A 617 -22.97 43.35 41.52
CA LEU A 617 -23.20 42.83 42.87
C LEU A 617 -23.65 41.37 42.82
N GLU A 618 -24.61 41.02 41.94
CA GLU A 618 -25.02 39.64 41.73
C GLU A 618 -23.85 38.73 41.32
N TRP A 619 -22.99 39.22 40.42
CA TRP A 619 -21.77 38.50 40.05
C TRP A 619 -20.84 38.26 41.24
N LEU A 620 -20.66 39.26 42.11
CA LEU A 620 -19.85 39.14 43.33
C LEU A 620 -20.44 38.10 44.30
N VAL A 621 -21.77 38.10 44.48
CA VAL A 621 -22.46 37.11 45.33
C VAL A 621 -22.25 35.69 44.79
N ARG A 622 -22.42 35.48 43.49
CA ARG A 622 -22.29 34.15 42.87
C ARG A 622 -20.86 33.62 42.84
N ASN A 623 -19.89 34.48 42.58
CA ASN A 623 -18.51 34.06 42.31
C ASN A 623 -17.55 34.26 43.50
N ARG A 624 -17.92 35.04 44.51
CA ARG A 624 -17.11 35.35 45.71
C ARG A 624 -18.00 35.37 46.98
N PRO A 625 -18.67 34.26 47.33
CA PRO A 625 -19.71 34.24 48.37
C PRO A 625 -19.22 34.66 49.77
N GLN A 626 -17.95 34.41 50.10
CA GLN A 626 -17.36 34.81 51.39
C GLN A 626 -17.21 36.34 51.51
N LEU A 627 -16.83 37.01 50.42
CA LEU A 627 -16.72 38.47 50.37
C LEU A 627 -18.10 39.13 50.40
N ALA A 628 -19.06 38.54 49.68
CA ALA A 628 -20.45 38.98 49.71
C ALA A 628 -21.05 38.87 51.12
N LEU A 629 -20.76 37.79 51.86
CA LEU A 629 -21.22 37.61 53.23
C LEU A 629 -20.65 38.68 54.18
N GLU A 630 -19.38 39.06 54.03
CA GLU A 630 -18.75 40.11 54.84
C GLU A 630 -19.33 41.50 54.53
N LEU A 631 -19.60 41.78 53.24
CA LEU A 631 -20.31 42.97 52.78
C LEU A 631 -21.71 43.06 53.40
N LEU A 632 -22.49 41.97 53.34
CA LEU A 632 -23.83 41.90 53.92
C LEU A 632 -23.81 42.14 55.45
N LYS A 633 -22.84 41.57 56.17
CA LYS A 633 -22.68 41.78 57.62
C LYS A 633 -22.42 43.25 57.97
N ARG A 634 -21.54 43.95 57.22
CA ARG A 634 -21.25 45.36 57.49
C ARG A 634 -22.36 46.31 57.05
N LEU A 635 -23.03 46.02 55.94
CA LEU A 635 -24.23 46.77 55.52
C LEU A 635 -25.38 46.59 56.52
N SER A 636 -25.55 45.38 57.06
CA SER A 636 -26.49 45.14 58.16
C SER A 636 -26.17 45.99 59.38
N ASN A 637 -24.88 46.12 59.74
CA ASN A 637 -24.47 46.96 60.87
C ASN A 637 -24.69 48.47 60.60
N LEU A 638 -24.58 48.93 59.35
CA LEU A 638 -24.88 50.30 58.95
C LEU A 638 -26.38 50.62 58.98
N VAL A 639 -27.23 49.67 58.59
CA VAL A 639 -28.69 49.79 58.73
C VAL A 639 -29.11 49.85 60.20
N VAL A 640 -28.46 49.07 61.07
CA VAL A 640 -28.70 49.12 62.53
C VAL A 640 -28.23 50.45 63.13
N ALA A 641 -27.11 51.00 62.68
CA ALA A 641 -26.63 52.31 63.15
C ALA A 641 -27.57 53.46 62.74
N THR A 642 -28.10 53.43 61.51
CA THR A 642 -29.07 54.44 61.03
C THR A 642 -30.46 54.30 61.68
N ASP A 643 -30.85 53.12 62.16
CA ASP A 643 -32.10 52.91 62.90
C ASP A 643 -31.97 53.32 64.38
N GLN A 644 -30.78 53.19 64.99
CA GLN A 644 -30.52 53.72 66.34
C GLN A 644 -30.52 55.25 66.40
N GLU A 645 -30.08 55.93 65.33
CA GLU A 645 -30.21 57.40 65.20
C GLU A 645 -31.67 57.85 65.03
N ARG A 646 -32.55 57.03 64.43
CA ARG A 646 -34.01 57.27 64.41
C ARG A 646 -34.65 57.11 65.78
N ALA A 647 -34.21 56.14 66.59
CA ALA A 647 -34.74 55.92 67.94
C ALA A 647 -34.24 56.98 68.96
N GLY A 648 -33.08 57.58 68.73
CA GLY A 648 -32.54 58.68 69.55
C GLY A 648 -33.18 60.05 69.29
N ALA A 649 -33.87 60.24 68.16
CA ALA A 649 -34.52 61.50 67.79
C ALA A 649 -35.98 61.62 68.27
N VAL A 650 -36.51 60.63 69.00
CA VAL A 650 -37.88 60.62 69.59
C VAL A 650 -37.83 60.62 71.13
N ARG A 651 -36.80 61.23 71.73
CA ARG A 651 -36.79 61.61 73.16
C ARG A 651 -36.37 63.06 73.34
#